data_AF-A0A5C5WKE7-F1
#
_entry.id   AF-A0A5C5WKE7-F1
#
_cell.length_a   1.000
_cell.length_b   1.000
_cell.length_c   1.000
_cell.angle_alpha   90.00
_cell.angle_beta   90.00
_cell.angle_gamma   90.00
#
_symmetry.space_group_name_H-M   'P 1'
#
loop_
_entity.id
_entity.type
_entity.pdbx_description
1 polymer ?
#
loop_
_entity_poly.entity_id
_entity_poly.type
_entity_poly.pdbx_seq_one_letter_code
_entity_poly.pdbx_strand_id
1 'polypeptide(L)'
;MRNLCWIYFAFAMLTPLVAVAQDDLAFTVERSIAHHGFDGTRCWVHARAGVIPAGQPGNKSQQPLVVMTMQPLMLHGADLGADLFDALHQTNSYDRGETWTDPSLQDSFARQRVVAGSDRLPTGAAMAPELLHAGDETTVCDFTPAWHAASQRLLGLGHTVWYRNDHVLPVRPRGIAYAVYDTLGKRWSAWDTVDLPMEPKFECAGSGSGQRVDLPGGDVLIPISMKEPTQNQYAVTVCRCRFDGRTLDYVEHGNELTIPIKRGLYEPSLTFFQGRYFLTMRNDDHGYVSVSDDGLHFAKQQRWTFDDGSDLGNYNTQQHWVTHRDGLYLVYTRRSKDNSHVFRHRAPLYIARVDPDELHVIRSTEKILVPQRGARLGNFGVTDVSPDETWVTVAEWMQPDGVEKHGSDNSVFIAKLKWNRPNDIAVDSTPATTIGPYFTPPRRWQGETGPYTSPLQFADGSRVTTPDDWRRRRAEIVDQWEGLMGKWPPLIKQPEVTLLETSHRESFTQHHIQFRWTPNQTTKGYLLIPDGPGPHPGVVTVYYEPETAIGMGKADRDFALQLVRRGFVTLSIGTTQSTQARTYSIHYPDLDDVQVEPLSMLGYAAANAWYVLASRPEVDSKRIGIVGHSYGGKWAMFAACLFPNYACAAWSDAGIVFDEDQEDVNYWEPWYLGSHPRPWRKRGLITNDNPARGLYPELIAAGRDLHELHVLMAPRPFLVSGGAVDPPSRWQALNLSIEVNRVLGHRNRVAMTNRPDHAPNEDSNEVIYSFFQHFLGDE
;
A
#
# COMPACT_ATOMS: atom_id res chain seq x y z
N MET A 1 19.17 66.30 -44.63
CA MET A 1 18.96 67.26 -43.52
C MET A 1 17.93 66.69 -42.55
N ARG A 2 18.34 66.56 -41.29
CA ARG A 2 17.56 66.48 -40.03
C ARG A 2 16.57 65.33 -39.79
N ASN A 3 17.04 64.44 -38.89
CA ASN A 3 16.31 63.57 -37.96
C ASN A 3 15.03 64.17 -37.40
N LEU A 4 14.01 63.33 -37.15
CA LEU A 4 13.19 63.38 -35.94
C LEU A 4 12.58 61.99 -35.66
N CYS A 5 13.16 61.27 -34.69
CA CYS A 5 12.56 60.12 -34.03
C CYS A 5 11.43 60.61 -33.10
N TRP A 6 10.24 60.02 -33.21
CA TRP A 6 9.20 60.12 -32.18
C TRP A 6 9.15 58.81 -31.41
N ILE A 7 9.60 58.84 -30.16
CA ILE A 7 9.42 57.77 -29.18
C ILE A 7 8.09 58.04 -28.48
N TYR A 8 7.14 57.12 -28.61
CA TYR A 8 5.92 57.10 -27.79
C TYR A 8 6.24 56.47 -26.43
N PHE A 9 6.18 57.26 -25.35
CA PHE A 9 6.15 56.76 -23.98
C PHE A 9 4.73 56.27 -23.67
N ALA A 10 4.56 54.96 -23.52
CA ALA A 10 3.37 54.38 -22.89
C ALA A 10 3.58 54.40 -21.37
N PHE A 11 2.80 55.23 -20.67
CA PHE A 11 2.71 55.22 -19.21
C PHE A 11 1.92 53.97 -18.78
N ALA A 12 2.61 52.92 -18.34
CA ALA A 12 1.98 51.83 -17.63
C ALA A 12 1.73 52.28 -16.18
N MET A 13 0.46 52.51 -15.81
CA MET A 13 0.08 52.62 -14.41
C MET A 13 0.27 51.24 -13.76
N LEU A 14 1.34 51.08 -13.00
CA LEU A 14 1.49 49.99 -12.04
C LEU A 14 0.49 50.24 -10.90
N THR A 15 -0.64 49.54 -10.93
CA THR A 15 -1.40 49.26 -9.72
C THR A 15 -0.50 48.44 -8.80
N PRO A 16 -0.30 48.83 -7.53
CA PRO A 16 0.44 47.98 -6.61
C PRO A 16 -0.37 46.70 -6.44
N LEU A 17 0.21 45.56 -6.82
CA LEU A 17 -0.22 44.28 -6.28
C LEU A 17 -0.09 44.40 -4.77
N VAL A 18 -1.23 44.54 -4.09
CA VAL A 18 -1.31 44.25 -2.67
C VAL A 18 -0.94 42.78 -2.56
N ALA A 19 0.28 42.50 -2.11
CA ALA A 19 0.64 41.18 -1.64
C ALA A 19 -0.38 40.86 -0.53
N VAL A 20 -1.33 39.99 -0.84
CA VAL A 20 -2.17 39.38 0.18
C VAL A 20 -1.18 38.64 1.07
N ALA A 21 -0.99 39.12 2.30
CA ALA A 21 -0.20 38.43 3.29
C ALA A 21 -0.78 37.01 3.39
N GLN A 22 -0.02 36.03 2.91
CA GLN A 22 -0.37 34.63 3.07
C GLN A 22 -0.24 34.38 4.57
N ASP A 23 -1.36 34.28 5.29
CA ASP A 23 -1.34 33.98 6.73
C ASP A 23 -0.42 32.77 6.97
N ASP A 24 0.41 32.79 8.01
CA ASP A 24 1.31 31.68 8.34
C ASP A 24 0.52 30.43 8.78
N LEU A 25 1.07 29.24 8.54
CA LEU A 25 0.47 27.99 9.05
C LEU A 25 0.50 28.03 10.58
N ALA A 26 -0.67 27.88 11.20
CA ALA A 26 -0.82 27.95 12.64
C ALA A 26 -1.82 26.92 13.16
N PHE A 27 -1.70 26.61 14.44
CA PHE A 27 -2.65 25.76 15.16
C PHE A 27 -2.86 26.26 16.58
N THR A 28 -4.04 25.95 17.12
CA THR A 28 -4.32 26.04 18.56
C THR A 28 -4.25 24.65 19.19
N VAL A 29 -3.86 24.58 20.47
CA VAL A 29 -3.79 23.32 21.22
C VAL A 29 -4.97 23.22 22.17
N GLU A 30 -5.87 22.29 21.91
CA GLU A 30 -6.90 21.84 22.87
C GLU A 30 -6.38 20.58 23.57
N ARG A 31 -6.54 20.49 24.89
CA ARG A 31 -6.11 19.32 25.67
C ARG A 31 -7.31 18.67 26.33
N SER A 32 -7.48 17.37 26.13
CA SER A 32 -8.43 16.56 26.87
C SER A 32 -7.74 15.36 27.52
N ILE A 33 -8.47 14.67 28.40
CA ILE A 33 -8.01 13.48 29.13
C ILE A 33 -8.95 12.34 28.76
N ALA A 34 -8.41 11.27 28.19
CA ALA A 34 -9.17 10.07 27.83
C ALA A 34 -9.45 9.17 29.04
N HIS A 35 -8.48 9.11 29.94
CA HIS A 35 -8.48 8.29 31.14
C HIS A 35 -7.57 8.95 32.18
N HIS A 36 -7.90 8.83 33.46
CA HIS A 36 -7.03 9.22 34.58
C HIS A 36 -7.32 8.34 35.78
N GLY A 37 -6.42 8.35 36.76
CA GLY A 37 -6.52 7.56 37.98
C GLY A 37 -5.28 6.69 38.14
N PHE A 38 -4.64 6.83 39.29
CA PHE A 38 -3.47 6.05 39.67
C PHE A 38 -3.74 5.38 41.02
N ASP A 39 -3.71 4.06 41.05
CA ASP A 39 -3.99 3.26 42.25
C ASP A 39 -2.75 3.03 43.13
N GLY A 40 -1.61 3.63 42.76
CA GLY A 40 -0.31 3.43 43.39
C GLY A 40 0.46 2.24 42.82
N THR A 41 -0.22 1.21 42.31
CA THR A 41 0.39 -0.07 41.92
C THR A 41 0.55 -0.27 40.41
N ARG A 42 -0.37 0.25 39.60
CA ARG A 42 -0.40 0.09 38.15
C ARG A 42 -0.63 1.43 37.46
N CYS A 43 -0.06 1.58 36.26
CA CYS A 43 -0.29 2.74 35.42
C CYS A 43 -0.44 2.33 33.95
N TRP A 44 -1.26 3.05 33.20
CA TRP A 44 -1.34 2.98 31.75
C TRP A 44 -0.12 3.60 31.08
N VAL A 45 0.40 2.93 30.07
CA VAL A 45 1.50 3.36 29.21
C VAL A 45 1.16 3.09 27.74
N HIS A 46 2.03 3.54 26.84
CA HIS A 46 1.93 3.29 25.40
C HIS A 46 0.57 3.69 24.78
N ALA A 47 -0.01 4.81 25.24
CA ALA A 47 -1.21 5.36 24.62
C ALA A 47 -0.92 5.79 23.17
N ARG A 48 -1.49 5.08 22.20
CA ARG A 48 -1.35 5.32 20.76
C ARG A 48 -2.71 5.25 20.09
N ALA A 49 -3.14 6.35 19.49
CA ALA A 49 -4.36 6.36 18.68
C ALA A 49 -4.08 5.89 17.24
N GLY A 50 -5.10 5.33 16.61
CA GLY A 50 -5.23 5.26 15.17
C GLY A 50 -6.68 5.50 14.79
N VAL A 51 -6.90 5.87 13.53
CA VAL A 51 -8.19 6.37 13.06
C VAL A 51 -8.69 5.51 11.92
N ILE A 52 -9.98 5.20 11.91
CA ILE A 52 -10.69 4.67 10.75
C ILE A 52 -11.52 5.83 10.20
N PRO A 53 -11.18 6.37 9.02
CA PRO A 53 -11.83 7.56 8.49
C PRO A 53 -13.33 7.35 8.29
N ALA A 54 -14.09 8.46 8.34
CA ALA A 54 -15.53 8.45 8.07
C ALA A 54 -15.83 7.92 6.65
N GLY A 55 -16.91 7.17 6.50
CA GLY A 55 -17.35 6.62 5.21
C GLY A 55 -16.53 5.46 4.64
N GLN A 56 -15.38 5.11 5.25
CA GLN A 56 -14.53 4.00 4.79
C GLN A 56 -15.10 2.64 5.23
N PRO A 57 -14.67 1.52 4.58
CA PRO A 57 -14.97 0.19 5.08
C PRO A 57 -14.64 0.05 6.57
N GLY A 58 -15.61 -0.46 7.35
CA GLY A 58 -15.48 -0.57 8.80
C GLY A 58 -15.93 0.66 9.60
N ASN A 59 -16.20 1.81 8.95
CA ASN A 59 -16.78 2.99 9.58
C ASN A 59 -17.75 3.73 8.65
N LYS A 60 -19.05 3.39 8.71
CA LYS A 60 -20.11 4.03 7.91
C LYS A 60 -20.61 5.37 8.50
N SER A 61 -20.03 5.82 9.61
CA SER A 61 -20.38 7.10 10.26
C SER A 61 -19.89 8.30 9.45
N GLN A 62 -20.42 9.49 9.77
CA GLN A 62 -19.89 10.78 9.33
C GLN A 62 -18.72 11.28 10.20
N GLN A 63 -18.44 10.58 11.31
CA GLN A 63 -17.31 10.88 12.21
C GLN A 63 -16.23 9.80 12.09
N PRO A 64 -14.94 10.16 12.27
CA PRO A 64 -13.89 9.17 12.37
C PRO A 64 -14.08 8.29 13.61
N LEU A 65 -13.75 7.01 13.49
CA LEU A 65 -13.63 6.11 14.64
C LEU A 65 -12.17 6.13 15.10
N VAL A 66 -11.94 6.57 16.34
CA VAL A 66 -10.60 6.54 16.94
C VAL A 66 -10.48 5.29 17.81
N VAL A 67 -9.45 4.48 17.57
CA VAL A 67 -9.07 3.32 18.36
C VAL A 67 -7.74 3.62 19.02
N MET A 68 -7.72 3.78 20.35
CA MET A 68 -6.51 4.03 21.11
C MET A 68 -6.10 2.78 21.87
N THR A 69 -4.88 2.32 21.63
CA THR A 69 -4.29 1.19 22.34
C THR A 69 -3.47 1.69 23.53
N MET A 70 -3.50 0.95 24.64
CA MET A 70 -2.77 1.24 25.88
C MET A 70 -2.35 -0.07 26.54
N GLN A 71 -1.32 -0.05 27.38
CA GLN A 71 -0.91 -1.22 28.16
C GLN A 71 -0.83 -0.88 29.64
N PRO A 72 -1.33 -1.75 30.54
CA PRO A 72 -1.08 -1.57 31.95
C PRO A 72 0.35 -2.03 32.25
N LEU A 73 1.02 -1.26 33.09
CA LEU A 73 2.35 -1.52 33.61
C LEU A 73 2.25 -1.62 35.13
N MET A 74 2.87 -2.65 35.70
CA MET A 74 2.96 -2.87 37.14
C MET A 74 4.18 -2.10 37.72
N LEU A 75 4.01 -1.40 38.85
CA LEU A 75 5.02 -0.54 39.48
C LEU A 75 5.55 -1.00 40.86
N HIS A 76 4.88 -1.91 41.58
CA HIS A 76 5.21 -2.35 42.95
C HIS A 76 5.58 -3.84 43.10
N GLY A 77 6.70 -4.17 43.77
CA GLY A 77 7.11 -5.56 44.06
C GLY A 77 8.63 -5.74 44.06
N ALA A 78 9.12 -6.98 43.96
CA ALA A 78 10.53 -7.29 43.72
C ALA A 78 11.06 -6.70 42.38
N ASP A 79 10.14 -6.20 41.56
CA ASP A 79 10.29 -5.80 40.16
C ASP A 79 10.30 -4.28 39.93
N LEU A 80 10.70 -3.50 40.95
CA LEU A 80 10.77 -2.03 40.87
C LEU A 80 11.69 -1.60 39.70
N GLY A 81 11.08 -1.16 38.60
CA GLY A 81 11.79 -0.76 37.37
C GLY A 81 11.86 -1.80 36.25
N ALA A 82 11.19 -2.95 36.36
CA ALA A 82 11.00 -3.87 35.26
C ALA A 82 9.92 -3.32 34.30
N ASP A 83 10.23 -3.21 33.01
CA ASP A 83 9.27 -2.88 31.95
C ASP A 83 8.33 -4.08 31.70
N LEU A 84 7.50 -4.42 32.71
CA LEU A 84 6.64 -5.59 32.74
C LEU A 84 5.25 -5.29 32.16
N PHE A 85 5.09 -5.48 30.86
CA PHE A 85 3.84 -5.22 30.16
C PHE A 85 2.90 -6.42 30.17
N ASP A 86 1.63 -6.18 30.47
CA ASP A 86 0.55 -7.14 30.23
C ASP A 86 0.01 -6.99 28.79
N ALA A 87 -1.03 -7.77 28.50
CA ALA A 87 -1.76 -7.69 27.24
C ALA A 87 -2.26 -6.28 26.92
N LEU A 88 -2.30 -5.98 25.63
CA LEU A 88 -2.84 -4.75 25.08
C LEU A 88 -4.29 -4.54 25.53
N HIS A 89 -4.63 -3.30 25.83
CA HIS A 89 -6.01 -2.84 25.99
C HIS A 89 -6.31 -1.82 24.88
N GLN A 90 -7.60 -1.64 24.61
CA GLN A 90 -8.06 -0.56 23.74
C GLN A 90 -9.17 0.24 24.38
N THR A 91 -9.27 1.51 24.00
CA THR A 91 -10.44 2.36 24.24
C THR A 91 -10.79 3.08 22.94
N ASN A 92 -12.07 3.27 22.68
CA ASN A 92 -12.57 3.83 21.43
C ASN A 92 -13.29 5.15 21.67
N SER A 93 -13.19 6.05 20.70
CA SER A 93 -14.04 7.23 20.60
C SER A 93 -14.75 7.28 19.25
N TYR A 94 -16.03 7.65 19.30
CA TYR A 94 -16.91 7.77 18.14
C TYR A 94 -17.28 9.23 17.82
N ASP A 95 -16.75 10.17 18.60
CA ASP A 95 -17.14 11.59 18.66
C ASP A 95 -15.91 12.50 18.77
N ARG A 96 -14.79 12.15 18.11
CA ARG A 96 -13.54 12.93 18.11
C ARG A 96 -13.00 13.23 19.52
N GLY A 97 -13.08 12.22 20.38
CA GLY A 97 -12.45 12.22 21.70
C GLY A 97 -13.19 13.08 22.73
N GLU A 98 -14.48 13.35 22.52
CA GLU A 98 -15.36 13.92 23.54
C GLU A 98 -15.70 12.85 24.58
N THR A 99 -16.00 11.63 24.15
CA THR A 99 -16.21 10.48 25.03
C THR A 99 -15.35 9.29 24.62
N TRP A 100 -15.08 8.42 25.61
CA TRP A 100 -14.25 7.24 25.50
C TRP A 100 -14.95 6.05 26.14
N THR A 101 -14.81 4.87 25.55
CA THR A 101 -15.25 3.62 26.19
C THR A 101 -14.29 3.24 27.31
N ASP A 102 -14.74 2.42 28.26
CA ASP A 102 -13.82 1.82 29.23
C ASP A 102 -12.72 1.01 28.50
N PRO A 103 -11.46 1.03 28.99
CA PRO A 103 -10.39 0.21 28.42
C PRO A 103 -10.75 -1.28 28.45
N SER A 104 -10.72 -1.95 27.29
CA SER A 104 -11.03 -3.37 27.16
C SER A 104 -9.81 -4.19 26.76
N LEU A 105 -9.62 -5.31 27.45
CA LEU A 105 -8.54 -6.27 27.23
C LEU A 105 -8.60 -6.86 25.82
N GLN A 106 -7.44 -6.98 25.17
CA GLN A 106 -7.28 -7.66 23.89
C GLN A 106 -6.58 -9.01 24.10
N ASP A 107 -7.37 -10.07 24.23
CA ASP A 107 -6.88 -11.42 24.54
C ASP A 107 -5.88 -11.97 23.51
N SER A 108 -5.94 -11.48 22.26
CA SER A 108 -4.97 -11.82 21.21
C SER A 108 -3.53 -11.40 21.57
N PHE A 109 -3.36 -10.46 22.49
CA PHE A 109 -2.07 -9.99 23.01
C PHE A 109 -1.72 -10.55 24.40
N ALA A 110 -2.48 -11.54 24.90
CA ALA A 110 -2.07 -12.28 26.10
C ALA A 110 -0.66 -12.84 25.94
N ARG A 111 0.09 -12.90 27.05
CA ARG A 111 1.45 -13.46 27.03
C ARG A 111 1.41 -14.91 26.58
N GLN A 112 2.28 -15.22 25.63
CA GLN A 112 2.48 -16.58 25.13
C GLN A 112 3.72 -17.17 25.80
N ARG A 113 3.65 -18.43 26.22
CA ARG A 113 4.73 -19.08 26.98
C ARG A 113 5.44 -20.16 26.18
N VAL A 114 6.77 -20.22 26.28
CA VAL A 114 7.58 -21.31 25.72
C VAL A 114 7.35 -22.57 26.56
N VAL A 115 6.80 -23.61 25.93
CA VAL A 115 6.50 -24.89 26.57
C VAL A 115 7.57 -25.91 26.20
N ALA A 116 8.18 -26.56 27.20
CA ALA A 116 9.19 -27.59 26.99
C ALA A 116 8.63 -28.76 26.15
N GLY A 117 9.35 -29.15 25.09
CA GLY A 117 8.99 -30.29 24.25
C GLY A 117 7.76 -30.08 23.34
N SER A 118 7.28 -28.84 23.18
CA SER A 118 6.21 -28.52 22.22
C SER A 118 6.79 -28.16 20.86
N ASP A 119 6.21 -28.72 19.79
CA ASP A 119 6.52 -28.34 18.41
C ASP A 119 5.94 -26.96 18.03
N ARG A 120 5.03 -26.42 18.85
CA ARG A 120 4.40 -25.11 18.62
C ARG A 120 5.12 -24.05 19.46
N LEU A 121 5.99 -23.29 18.82
CA LEU A 121 6.65 -22.16 19.45
C LEU A 121 5.73 -20.93 19.57
N PRO A 122 5.89 -20.09 20.60
CA PRO A 122 5.26 -18.77 20.65
C PRO A 122 5.64 -17.90 19.45
N THR A 123 4.76 -16.99 19.07
CA THR A 123 4.98 -16.05 17.97
C THR A 123 6.28 -15.26 18.18
N GLY A 124 7.10 -15.21 17.13
CA GLY A 124 8.42 -14.58 17.14
C GLY A 124 9.55 -15.37 17.80
N ALA A 125 9.28 -16.55 18.38
CA ALA A 125 10.35 -17.39 18.94
C ALA A 125 11.29 -17.94 17.85
N ALA A 126 10.73 -18.25 16.67
CA ALA A 126 11.45 -18.88 15.57
C ALA A 126 12.60 -18.03 15.00
N MET A 127 12.65 -16.72 15.30
CA MET A 127 13.73 -15.83 14.87
C MET A 127 15.09 -16.20 15.50
N ALA A 128 15.08 -16.60 16.78
CA ALA A 128 16.28 -16.94 17.53
C ALA A 128 15.91 -17.90 18.70
N PRO A 129 15.42 -19.13 18.38
CA PRO A 129 14.90 -20.06 19.38
C PRO A 129 15.95 -20.47 20.42
N GLU A 130 17.22 -20.46 20.06
CA GLU A 130 18.36 -20.77 20.93
C GLU A 130 18.56 -19.77 22.09
N LEU A 131 17.98 -18.58 22.00
CA LEU A 131 18.01 -17.58 23.09
C LEU A 131 16.93 -17.82 24.15
N LEU A 132 15.99 -18.72 23.88
CA LEU A 132 14.76 -18.89 24.66
C LEU A 132 14.77 -20.20 25.44
N HIS A 133 14.24 -20.17 26.66
CA HIS A 133 14.11 -21.32 27.54
C HIS A 133 12.64 -21.61 27.84
N ALA A 134 12.36 -22.86 28.23
CA ALA A 134 11.03 -23.21 28.73
C ALA A 134 10.63 -22.32 29.92
N GLY A 135 9.41 -21.79 29.87
CA GLY A 135 8.88 -20.85 30.86
C GLY A 135 9.05 -19.38 30.49
N ASP A 136 9.87 -19.05 29.48
CA ASP A 136 9.93 -17.68 28.95
C ASP A 136 8.59 -17.27 28.33
N GLU A 137 8.28 -15.98 28.40
CA GLU A 137 7.02 -15.44 27.91
C GLU A 137 7.25 -14.29 26.92
N THR A 138 6.37 -14.16 25.93
CA THR A 138 6.38 -13.08 24.95
C THR A 138 5.03 -12.41 24.81
N THR A 139 5.06 -11.11 24.55
CA THR A 139 3.92 -10.33 24.07
C THR A 139 4.42 -9.16 23.22
N VAL A 140 3.53 -8.27 22.80
CA VAL A 140 3.85 -7.07 22.04
C VAL A 140 3.84 -5.86 22.97
N CYS A 141 4.76 -4.93 22.77
CA CYS A 141 4.69 -3.60 23.39
C CYS A 141 4.94 -2.50 22.35
N ASP A 142 4.76 -1.25 22.77
CA ASP A 142 4.95 -0.07 21.92
C ASP A 142 4.08 -0.09 20.65
N PHE A 143 2.88 -0.68 20.74
CA PHE A 143 1.99 -0.92 19.62
C PHE A 143 1.29 0.36 19.16
N THR A 144 1.40 0.69 17.87
CA THR A 144 0.95 1.93 17.25
C THR A 144 0.00 1.63 16.08
N PRO A 145 -1.32 1.88 16.24
CA PRO A 145 -2.31 1.78 15.18
C PRO A 145 -2.17 2.89 14.12
N ALA A 146 -2.28 2.55 12.83
CA ALA A 146 -2.37 3.53 11.75
C ALA A 146 -3.21 3.02 10.56
N TRP A 147 -4.04 3.90 10.00
CA TRP A 147 -4.86 3.57 8.83
C TRP A 147 -3.97 3.31 7.62
N HIS A 148 -4.18 2.19 6.96
CA HIS A 148 -3.54 1.87 5.69
C HIS A 148 -4.57 2.06 4.57
N ALA A 149 -4.46 3.16 3.82
CA ALA A 149 -5.47 3.56 2.83
C ALA A 149 -5.66 2.52 1.73
N ALA A 150 -4.56 1.99 1.17
CA ALA A 150 -4.62 1.07 0.04
C ALA A 150 -5.34 -0.25 0.34
N SER A 151 -5.22 -0.75 1.59
CA SER A 151 -5.95 -1.94 2.01
C SER A 151 -7.27 -1.62 2.71
N GLN A 152 -7.53 -0.36 3.03
CA GLN A 152 -8.64 0.08 3.86
C GLN A 152 -8.74 -0.71 5.17
N ARG A 153 -7.61 -0.86 5.87
CA ARG A 153 -7.53 -1.54 7.18
C ARG A 153 -6.77 -0.69 8.18
N LEU A 154 -7.16 -0.77 9.45
CA LEU A 154 -6.35 -0.23 10.54
C LEU A 154 -5.28 -1.27 10.91
N LEU A 155 -4.04 -0.99 10.52
CA LEU A 155 -2.86 -1.83 10.75
C LEU A 155 -2.08 -1.28 11.95
N GLY A 156 -1.84 -2.10 12.96
CA GLY A 156 -0.99 -1.74 14.09
C GLY A 156 0.38 -2.40 14.01
N LEU A 157 1.41 -1.66 14.39
CA LEU A 157 2.80 -2.13 14.45
C LEU A 157 3.38 -1.94 15.85
N GLY A 158 4.20 -2.89 16.30
CA GLY A 158 4.96 -2.78 17.55
C GLY A 158 6.20 -3.66 17.48
N HIS A 159 6.71 -4.06 18.64
CA HIS A 159 7.73 -5.10 18.71
C HIS A 159 7.44 -6.15 19.76
N THR A 160 8.05 -7.32 19.61
CA THR A 160 8.00 -8.36 20.64
C THR A 160 8.87 -8.00 21.84
N VAL A 161 8.41 -8.35 23.03
CA VAL A 161 9.14 -8.25 24.29
C VAL A 161 9.10 -9.61 24.98
N TRP A 162 10.24 -10.00 25.53
CA TRP A 162 10.43 -11.33 26.13
C TRP A 162 10.80 -11.24 27.60
N TYR A 163 10.20 -12.09 28.42
CA TYR A 163 10.37 -12.13 29.86
C TYR A 163 10.87 -13.49 30.34
N ARG A 164 11.68 -13.45 31.39
CA ARG A 164 12.01 -14.60 32.24
C ARG A 164 11.89 -14.18 33.69
N ASN A 165 11.05 -14.89 34.44
CA ASN A 165 10.74 -14.55 35.83
C ASN A 165 10.31 -13.07 35.97
N ASP A 166 9.39 -12.62 35.10
CA ASP A 166 8.88 -11.25 35.08
C ASP A 166 9.93 -10.14 34.86
N HIS A 167 11.09 -10.48 34.32
CA HIS A 167 12.10 -9.51 33.87
C HIS A 167 12.33 -9.59 32.37
N VAL A 168 12.43 -8.43 31.72
CA VAL A 168 12.78 -8.35 30.30
C VAL A 168 14.15 -8.98 30.07
N LEU A 169 14.23 -9.95 29.16
CA LEU A 169 15.47 -10.62 28.80
C LEU A 169 16.48 -9.63 28.16
N PRO A 170 17.68 -9.42 28.71
CA PRO A 170 18.65 -8.48 28.14
C PRO A 170 19.12 -8.87 26.72
N VAL A 171 19.35 -10.17 26.51
CA VAL A 171 19.65 -10.80 25.22
C VAL A 171 18.42 -11.61 24.84
N ARG A 172 17.80 -11.28 23.71
CA ARG A 172 16.50 -11.82 23.31
C ARG A 172 16.27 -11.66 21.81
N PRO A 173 15.40 -12.50 21.21
CA PRO A 173 14.80 -12.15 19.95
C PRO A 173 13.95 -10.90 20.12
N ARG A 174 13.89 -10.07 19.08
CA ARG A 174 12.91 -8.99 18.95
C ARG A 174 12.51 -8.90 17.49
N GLY A 175 11.21 -8.88 17.24
CA GLY A 175 10.63 -8.83 15.89
C GLY A 175 9.72 -7.64 15.71
N ILE A 176 9.43 -7.30 14.45
CA ILE A 176 8.42 -6.32 14.06
C ILE A 176 7.05 -7.01 14.19
N ALA A 177 6.33 -6.72 15.27
CA ALA A 177 5.01 -7.29 15.51
C ALA A 177 3.94 -6.49 14.77
N TYR A 178 2.94 -7.16 14.21
CA TYR A 178 1.81 -6.50 13.55
C TYR A 178 0.49 -7.22 13.82
N ALA A 179 -0.61 -6.47 13.78
CA ALA A 179 -1.97 -7.02 13.81
C ALA A 179 -2.94 -6.08 13.08
N VAL A 180 -4.08 -6.62 12.66
CA VAL A 180 -5.11 -5.86 11.93
C VAL A 180 -6.37 -5.76 12.79
N TYR A 181 -6.97 -4.58 12.81
CA TYR A 181 -8.21 -4.36 13.54
C TYR A 181 -9.42 -4.91 12.79
N ASP A 182 -10.18 -5.77 13.45
CA ASP A 182 -11.50 -6.23 13.01
C ASP A 182 -12.57 -5.26 13.54
N THR A 183 -13.09 -4.41 12.65
CA THR A 183 -14.10 -3.42 12.99
C THR A 183 -15.43 -4.03 13.40
N LEU A 184 -15.79 -5.21 12.88
CA LEU A 184 -17.05 -5.88 13.23
C LEU A 184 -16.96 -6.50 14.61
N GLY A 185 -15.85 -7.21 14.87
CA GLY A 185 -15.55 -7.80 16.17
C GLY A 185 -15.09 -6.80 17.23
N LYS A 186 -14.79 -5.55 16.85
CA LYS A 186 -14.19 -4.50 17.69
C LYS A 186 -12.95 -4.98 18.44
N ARG A 187 -12.09 -5.74 17.77
CA ARG A 187 -10.94 -6.41 18.36
C ARG A 187 -9.78 -6.49 17.38
N TRP A 188 -8.59 -6.69 17.89
CA TRP A 188 -7.43 -6.96 17.05
C TRP A 188 -7.33 -8.44 16.70
N SER A 189 -6.87 -8.75 15.49
CA SER A 189 -6.49 -10.12 15.10
C SER A 189 -5.42 -10.69 16.04
N ALA A 190 -5.17 -12.00 15.95
CA ALA A 190 -3.90 -12.54 16.44
C ALA A 190 -2.75 -11.77 15.77
N TRP A 191 -1.75 -11.40 16.56
CA TRP A 191 -0.55 -10.72 16.06
C TRP A 191 0.44 -11.73 15.50
N ASP A 192 1.23 -11.28 14.54
CA ASP A 192 2.33 -12.03 13.95
C ASP A 192 3.59 -11.14 13.86
N THR A 193 4.70 -11.70 13.39
CA THR A 193 5.95 -10.96 13.15
C THR A 193 6.34 -10.98 11.67
N VAL A 194 6.89 -9.87 11.17
CA VAL A 194 7.46 -9.83 9.82
C VAL A 194 8.62 -10.82 9.71
N ASP A 195 8.61 -11.67 8.67
CA ASP A 195 9.68 -12.62 8.38
C ASP A 195 10.89 -11.91 7.74
N LEU A 196 11.86 -11.52 8.58
CA LEU A 196 13.07 -10.80 8.20
C LEU A 196 14.18 -11.73 7.68
N PRO A 197 15.21 -11.19 6.97
CA PRO A 197 16.39 -11.95 6.58
C PRO A 197 17.02 -12.73 7.73
N MET A 198 17.45 -13.97 7.46
CA MET A 198 18.11 -14.85 8.43
C MET A 198 19.57 -14.41 8.64
N GLU A 199 19.75 -13.24 9.23
CA GLU A 199 21.05 -12.65 9.58
C GLU A 199 21.05 -12.25 11.06
N PRO A 200 22.18 -12.42 11.80
CA PRO A 200 22.25 -12.12 13.22
C PRO A 200 21.75 -10.73 13.62
N LYS A 201 21.97 -9.72 12.76
CA LYS A 201 21.52 -8.34 13.00
C LYS A 201 19.98 -8.19 13.07
N PHE A 202 19.22 -9.10 12.45
CA PHE A 202 17.76 -9.08 12.43
C PHE A 202 17.12 -9.91 13.54
N GLU A 203 17.88 -10.74 14.26
CA GLU A 203 17.38 -11.50 15.41
C GLU A 203 16.86 -10.56 16.52
N CYS A 204 17.36 -9.33 16.61
CA CYS A 204 16.87 -8.28 17.51
C CYS A 204 16.40 -7.00 16.78
N ALA A 205 15.49 -7.15 15.81
CA ALA A 205 14.94 -6.07 15.00
C ALA A 205 13.48 -5.73 15.31
N GLY A 206 13.18 -4.48 15.68
CA GLY A 206 11.80 -4.10 16.03
C GLY A 206 11.45 -2.66 15.70
N SER A 207 10.15 -2.42 15.48
CA SER A 207 9.54 -1.11 15.23
C SER A 207 8.61 -0.75 16.39
N GLY A 208 9.17 -0.37 17.53
CA GLY A 208 8.39 0.08 18.69
C GLY A 208 8.10 1.57 18.61
N SER A 209 6.82 1.96 18.76
CA SER A 209 6.38 3.35 18.87
C SER A 209 6.79 4.22 17.69
N GLY A 210 7.14 3.62 16.54
CA GLY A 210 7.63 4.34 15.36
C GLY A 210 6.50 4.81 14.45
N GLN A 211 6.73 5.92 13.75
CA GLN A 211 5.91 6.33 12.61
C GLN A 211 6.43 5.68 11.32
N ARG A 212 5.50 5.14 10.53
CA ARG A 212 5.75 4.54 9.22
C ARG A 212 5.26 5.48 8.12
N VAL A 213 5.66 5.21 6.87
CA VAL A 213 5.08 5.85 5.69
C VAL A 213 4.50 4.77 4.78
N ASP A 214 3.24 4.92 4.40
CA ASP A 214 2.57 4.03 3.46
C ASP A 214 2.76 4.59 2.03
N LEU A 215 3.18 3.75 1.08
CA LEU A 215 3.43 4.12 -0.32
C LEU A 215 2.17 3.91 -1.18
N PRO A 216 2.00 4.69 -2.27
CA PRO A 216 0.89 4.49 -3.21
C PRO A 216 0.89 3.06 -3.78
N GLY A 217 -0.15 2.28 -3.51
CA GLY A 217 -0.21 0.85 -3.87
C GLY A 217 -0.05 -0.12 -2.71
N GLY A 218 0.23 0.38 -1.49
CA GLY A 218 0.09 -0.37 -0.24
C GLY A 218 1.35 -1.06 0.28
N ASP A 219 2.52 -0.72 -0.26
CA ASP A 219 3.78 -1.08 0.41
C ASP A 219 4.02 -0.11 1.58
N VAL A 220 4.60 -0.60 2.67
CA VAL A 220 4.78 0.13 3.91
C VAL A 220 6.28 0.27 4.20
N LEU A 221 6.74 1.49 4.44
CA LEU A 221 8.08 1.81 4.91
C LEU A 221 8.12 1.85 6.44
N ILE A 222 8.76 0.85 7.04
CA ILE A 222 8.81 0.64 8.48
C ILE A 222 10.23 0.92 8.98
N PRO A 223 10.46 2.01 9.72
CA PRO A 223 11.76 2.25 10.32
C PRO A 223 11.95 1.33 11.55
N ILE A 224 13.10 0.67 11.63
CA ILE A 224 13.38 -0.32 12.68
C ILE A 224 14.66 0.02 13.44
N SER A 225 14.73 -0.42 14.69
CA SER A 225 16.01 -0.55 15.41
C SER A 225 16.44 -2.01 15.37
N MET A 226 17.69 -2.26 15.01
CA MET A 226 18.22 -3.61 14.87
C MET A 226 19.63 -3.74 15.44
N LYS A 227 19.99 -4.95 15.86
CA LYS A 227 21.32 -5.32 16.34
C LYS A 227 21.42 -6.84 16.42
N GLU A 228 22.64 -7.35 16.45
CA GLU A 228 22.86 -8.69 16.97
C GLU A 228 22.48 -8.74 18.46
N PRO A 229 21.80 -9.80 18.95
CA PRO A 229 21.26 -9.85 20.30
C PRO A 229 22.29 -9.58 21.41
N THR A 230 23.52 -10.06 21.24
CA THR A 230 24.63 -9.93 22.20
C THR A 230 25.35 -8.58 22.14
N GLN A 231 25.14 -7.78 21.09
CA GLN A 231 25.76 -6.48 20.92
C GLN A 231 25.03 -5.40 21.72
N ASN A 232 25.74 -4.31 22.02
CA ASN A 232 25.17 -3.16 22.72
C ASN A 232 24.63 -2.09 21.78
N GLN A 233 25.22 -1.94 20.59
CA GLN A 233 24.89 -0.88 19.66
C GLN A 233 23.78 -1.30 18.70
N TYR A 234 22.76 -0.46 18.60
CA TYR A 234 21.73 -0.52 17.58
C TYR A 234 22.15 0.25 16.33
N ALA A 235 21.74 -0.29 15.20
CA ALA A 235 21.61 0.43 13.95
C ALA A 235 20.12 0.69 13.66
N VAL A 236 19.86 1.70 12.84
CA VAL A 236 18.55 2.00 12.27
C VAL A 236 18.59 1.75 10.78
N THR A 237 17.53 1.15 10.25
CA THR A 237 17.26 1.07 8.81
C THR A 237 15.76 1.20 8.57
N VAL A 238 15.35 1.31 7.31
CA VAL A 238 13.94 1.27 6.91
C VAL A 238 13.71 0.02 6.07
N CYS A 239 12.74 -0.81 6.50
CA CYS A 239 12.26 -1.94 5.73
C CYS A 239 11.09 -1.52 4.84
N ARG A 240 11.08 -1.95 3.58
CA ARG A 240 9.89 -1.95 2.75
C ARG A 240 9.20 -3.30 2.88
N CYS A 241 7.95 -3.29 3.32
CA CYS A 241 7.12 -4.48 3.43
C CYS A 241 5.88 -4.33 2.55
N ARG A 242 5.42 -5.42 1.94
CA ARG A 242 4.16 -5.47 1.20
C ARG A 242 3.04 -5.89 2.13
N PHE A 243 1.95 -5.14 2.15
CA PHE A 243 0.79 -5.45 2.98
C PHE A 243 -0.43 -5.79 2.12
N ASP A 244 -0.91 -7.03 2.19
CA ASP A 244 -2.09 -7.49 1.43
C ASP A 244 -3.43 -7.21 2.13
N GLY A 245 -3.39 -6.50 3.27
CA GLY A 245 -4.55 -6.28 4.15
C GLY A 245 -4.65 -7.28 5.32
N ARG A 246 -3.80 -8.32 5.35
CA ARG A 246 -3.72 -9.31 6.42
C ARG A 246 -2.28 -9.61 6.85
N THR A 247 -1.38 -9.80 5.91
CA THR A 247 0.00 -10.24 6.10
C THR A 247 0.95 -9.15 5.65
N LEU A 248 2.01 -8.94 6.42
CA LEU A 248 3.05 -7.96 6.14
C LEU A 248 4.34 -8.69 5.74
N ASP A 249 4.59 -8.80 4.43
CA ASP A 249 5.72 -9.55 3.89
C ASP A 249 6.92 -8.64 3.63
N TYR A 250 8.10 -8.99 4.14
CA TYR A 250 9.34 -8.26 3.85
C TYR A 250 9.69 -8.30 2.35
N VAL A 251 10.07 -7.14 1.80
CA VAL A 251 10.56 -7.03 0.41
C VAL A 251 12.06 -6.72 0.39
N GLU A 252 12.47 -5.61 1.01
CA GLU A 252 13.85 -5.15 1.08
C GLU A 252 14.08 -4.20 2.28
N HIS A 253 15.32 -3.79 2.51
CA HIS A 253 15.66 -2.69 3.42
C HIS A 253 16.73 -1.79 2.82
N GLY A 254 16.80 -0.57 3.33
CA GLY A 254 17.75 0.43 2.89
C GLY A 254 19.11 0.37 3.59
N ASN A 255 19.87 1.47 3.55
CA ASN A 255 21.15 1.54 4.23
C ASN A 255 20.99 1.58 5.77
N GLU A 256 22.07 1.28 6.47
CA GLU A 256 22.09 1.19 7.93
C GLU A 256 22.77 2.41 8.54
N LEU A 257 22.12 3.06 9.51
CA LEU A 257 22.61 4.22 10.23
C LEU A 257 22.96 3.86 11.67
N THR A 258 24.18 4.18 12.11
CA THR A 258 24.57 4.05 13.52
C THR A 258 25.66 5.06 13.89
N ILE A 259 25.96 5.17 15.19
CA ILE A 259 27.05 5.97 15.75
C ILE A 259 27.77 5.21 16.87
N PRO A 260 29.09 5.40 17.05
CA PRO A 260 29.86 4.72 18.09
C PRO A 260 29.68 5.40 19.48
N ILE A 261 28.43 5.71 19.85
CA ILE A 261 28.09 6.36 21.12
C ILE A 261 27.11 5.46 21.87
N LYS A 262 27.56 4.86 22.97
CA LYS A 262 26.75 4.03 23.88
C LYS A 262 25.99 2.95 23.11
N ARG A 263 24.66 3.11 22.94
CA ARG A 263 23.76 2.14 22.29
C ARG A 263 23.53 2.43 20.79
N GLY A 264 24.25 3.34 20.17
CA GLY A 264 24.01 3.69 18.76
C GLY A 264 22.69 4.44 18.55
N LEU A 265 22.07 4.27 17.38
CA LEU A 265 20.81 4.94 17.02
C LEU A 265 19.64 3.96 17.16
N TYR A 266 18.51 4.43 17.69
CA TYR A 266 17.33 3.60 17.93
C TYR A 266 16.05 4.43 18.07
N GLU A 267 14.91 3.74 18.17
CA GLU A 267 13.55 4.29 18.19
C GLU A 267 13.31 5.36 17.12
N PRO A 268 13.44 4.98 15.83
CA PRO A 268 13.28 5.90 14.72
C PRO A 268 11.81 6.23 14.45
N SER A 269 11.57 7.36 13.78
CA SER A 269 10.25 7.70 13.22
C SER A 269 10.38 8.42 11.88
N LEU A 270 9.57 7.96 10.93
CA LEU A 270 9.62 8.35 9.53
C LEU A 270 8.42 9.22 9.19
N THR A 271 8.64 10.23 8.36
CA THR A 271 7.57 10.97 7.68
C THR A 271 7.99 11.33 6.26
N PHE A 272 7.02 11.69 5.43
CA PHE A 272 7.24 12.23 4.09
C PHE A 272 6.68 13.65 4.04
N PHE A 273 7.48 14.57 3.52
CA PHE A 273 7.10 15.98 3.41
C PHE A 273 7.75 16.58 2.17
N GLN A 274 6.94 17.20 1.30
CA GLN A 274 7.39 17.95 0.11
C GLN A 274 8.43 17.20 -0.74
N GLY A 275 8.14 15.95 -1.12
CA GLY A 275 9.01 15.16 -1.99
C GLY A 275 10.16 14.43 -1.30
N ARG A 276 10.33 14.57 0.02
CA ARG A 276 11.47 14.01 0.77
C ARG A 276 11.02 13.25 2.00
N TYR A 277 11.78 12.22 2.34
CA TYR A 277 11.60 11.42 3.55
C TYR A 277 12.49 11.94 4.68
N PHE A 278 11.93 12.06 5.88
CA PHE A 278 12.63 12.53 7.07
C PHE A 278 12.57 11.47 8.17
N LEU A 279 13.74 11.10 8.67
CA LEU A 279 13.92 10.07 9.69
C LEU A 279 14.53 10.71 10.94
N THR A 280 13.76 10.78 12.02
CA THR A 280 14.27 11.18 13.33
C THR A 280 14.65 9.94 14.13
N MET A 281 15.74 10.02 14.88
CA MET A 281 16.30 8.90 15.65
C MET A 281 16.81 9.41 16.98
N ARG A 282 16.76 8.59 18.03
CA ARG A 282 17.36 8.95 19.32
C ARG A 282 18.65 8.20 19.59
N ASN A 283 19.46 8.80 20.44
CA ASN A 283 20.56 8.19 21.14
C ASN A 283 20.48 8.53 22.63
N ASP A 284 21.37 7.94 23.41
CA ASP A 284 21.54 8.23 24.82
C ASP A 284 21.91 9.68 25.14
N ASP A 285 22.62 10.36 24.23
CA ASP A 285 23.18 11.69 24.49
C ASP A 285 22.48 12.82 23.73
N HIS A 286 21.99 12.55 22.50
CA HIS A 286 21.33 13.54 21.63
C HIS A 286 20.21 12.89 20.78
N GLY A 287 19.34 13.72 20.20
CA GLY A 287 18.53 13.34 19.05
C GLY A 287 19.22 13.63 17.71
N TYR A 288 18.80 12.90 16.67
CA TYR A 288 19.35 12.97 15.32
C TYR A 288 18.25 13.00 14.26
N VAL A 289 18.59 13.51 13.08
CA VAL A 289 17.76 13.51 11.87
C VAL A 289 18.57 13.07 10.66
N SER A 290 17.92 12.39 9.72
CA SER A 290 18.44 12.14 8.38
C SER A 290 17.33 12.26 7.34
N VAL A 291 17.73 12.41 6.08
CA VAL A 291 16.83 12.62 4.94
C VAL A 291 17.13 11.63 3.82
N SER A 292 16.11 11.32 3.01
CA SER A 292 16.19 10.43 1.85
C SER A 292 15.22 10.88 0.76
N ASP A 293 15.54 10.60 -0.50
CA ASP A 293 14.65 10.83 -1.65
C ASP A 293 13.75 9.63 -1.94
N ASP A 294 14.15 8.42 -1.53
CA ASP A 294 13.42 7.16 -1.80
C ASP A 294 12.86 6.48 -0.54
N GLY A 295 13.19 6.99 0.65
CA GLY A 295 12.73 6.47 1.94
C GLY A 295 13.45 5.20 2.39
N LEU A 296 14.47 4.74 1.66
CA LEU A 296 15.30 3.58 2.00
C LEU A 296 16.76 4.01 2.21
N HIS A 297 17.31 4.82 1.31
CA HIS A 297 18.71 5.25 1.33
C HIS A 297 18.82 6.65 1.93
N PHE A 298 19.17 6.69 3.22
CA PHE A 298 19.31 7.92 3.99
C PHE A 298 20.73 8.47 3.95
N ALA A 299 20.82 9.80 3.94
CA ALA A 299 22.08 10.51 4.10
C ALA A 299 22.71 10.26 5.49
N LYS A 300 23.92 10.77 5.69
CA LYS A 300 24.54 10.78 7.02
C LYS A 300 23.72 11.63 7.98
N GLN A 301 23.41 11.06 9.14
CA GLN A 301 22.62 11.70 10.18
C GLN A 301 23.29 12.95 10.77
N GLN A 302 22.46 13.91 11.13
CA GLN A 302 22.82 15.17 11.77
C GLN A 302 22.24 15.22 13.19
N ARG A 303 22.92 15.88 14.12
CA ARG A 303 22.37 16.12 15.48
C ARG A 303 21.33 17.22 15.39
N TRP A 304 20.25 17.07 16.14
CA TRP A 304 19.29 18.16 16.27
C TRP A 304 19.91 19.37 16.96
N THR A 305 19.64 20.54 16.39
CA THR A 305 19.99 21.85 16.94
C THR A 305 18.78 22.78 16.85
N PHE A 306 18.84 23.90 17.55
CA PHE A 306 18.01 25.06 17.25
C PHE A 306 18.59 25.85 16.07
N ASP A 307 17.78 26.74 15.50
CA ASP A 307 18.12 27.69 14.44
C ASP A 307 19.29 28.64 14.76
N ASP A 308 19.64 28.80 16.04
CA ASP A 308 20.83 29.53 16.49
C ASP A 308 22.09 28.64 16.61
N GLY A 309 22.00 27.36 16.22
CA GLY A 309 23.07 26.36 16.31
C GLY A 309 23.26 25.77 17.71
N SER A 310 22.47 26.18 18.71
CA SER A 310 22.55 25.60 20.06
C SER A 310 21.98 24.18 20.10
N ASP A 311 22.51 23.36 21.02
CA ASP A 311 22.02 21.99 21.25
C ASP A 311 20.53 22.01 21.62
N LEU A 312 19.73 21.16 20.97
CA LEU A 312 18.32 21.00 21.30
C LEU A 312 18.13 20.51 22.75
N GLY A 313 19.12 19.80 23.27
CA GLY A 313 19.14 19.28 24.64
C GLY A 313 18.19 18.10 24.86
N ASN A 314 17.64 17.54 23.77
CA ASN A 314 16.88 16.31 23.78
C ASN A 314 17.82 15.11 23.81
N TYR A 315 17.50 14.12 24.65
CA TYR A 315 18.33 12.93 24.81
C TYR A 315 17.49 11.82 25.39
N ASN A 316 17.81 10.57 25.04
CA ASN A 316 17.16 9.42 25.65
C ASN A 316 15.61 9.48 25.62
N THR A 317 14.99 10.07 24.60
CA THR A 317 13.53 10.25 24.45
C THR A 317 13.09 9.97 23.01
N GLN A 318 11.86 9.46 22.82
CA GLN A 318 11.26 9.39 21.48
C GLN A 318 11.05 10.80 20.92
N GLN A 319 10.99 10.85 19.59
CA GLN A 319 10.73 12.04 18.80
C GLN A 319 9.78 11.63 17.68
N HIS A 320 8.72 12.39 17.46
CA HIS A 320 7.75 12.13 16.39
C HIS A 320 7.50 13.37 15.57
N TRP A 321 7.15 13.14 14.32
CA TRP A 321 6.75 14.15 13.36
C TRP A 321 5.27 14.45 13.49
N VAL A 322 4.94 15.74 13.42
CA VAL A 322 3.60 16.21 13.04
C VAL A 322 3.76 16.87 11.67
N THR A 323 3.08 16.31 10.67
CA THR A 323 3.27 16.70 9.27
C THR A 323 2.00 17.30 8.72
N HIS A 324 2.09 18.56 8.31
CA HIS A 324 1.06 19.27 7.57
C HIS A 324 1.58 19.54 6.15
N ARG A 325 0.73 19.56 5.11
CA ARG A 325 1.18 19.84 3.73
C ARG A 325 2.02 21.12 3.59
N ASP A 326 1.73 22.12 4.43
CA ASP A 326 2.38 23.44 4.46
C ASP A 326 3.47 23.59 5.55
N GLY A 327 3.75 22.55 6.35
CA GLY A 327 4.74 22.66 7.41
C GLY A 327 5.06 21.37 8.16
N LEU A 328 6.34 21.24 8.54
CA LEU A 328 6.88 20.10 9.27
C LEU A 328 7.20 20.50 10.72
N TYR A 329 6.80 19.66 11.69
CA TYR A 329 6.99 19.90 13.11
C TYR A 329 7.59 18.68 13.82
N LEU A 330 8.43 18.93 14.81
CA LEU A 330 9.01 17.91 15.68
C LEU A 330 8.37 17.99 17.07
N VAL A 331 7.91 16.85 17.58
CA VAL A 331 7.44 16.67 18.95
C VAL A 331 8.53 15.93 19.75
N TYR A 332 8.93 16.49 20.89
CA TYR A 332 10.07 15.98 21.66
C TYR A 332 10.03 16.42 23.13
N THR A 333 10.96 15.89 23.93
CA THR A 333 11.25 16.36 25.28
C THR A 333 12.71 16.80 25.36
N ARG A 334 13.05 17.76 26.21
CA ARG A 334 14.42 18.24 26.37
C ARG A 334 14.70 18.72 27.80
N ARG A 335 15.99 18.87 28.11
CA ARG A 335 16.42 19.54 29.34
C ARG A 335 15.90 20.99 29.36
N SER A 336 15.41 21.40 30.52
CA SER A 336 14.98 22.79 30.80
C SER A 336 15.28 23.12 32.26
N LYS A 337 15.11 24.39 32.66
CA LYS A 337 15.41 24.83 34.03
C LYS A 337 14.50 24.16 35.08
N ASP A 338 13.28 23.82 34.69
CA ASP A 338 12.20 23.49 35.63
C ASP A 338 11.76 22.01 35.57
N ASN A 339 12.58 21.11 34.98
CA ASN A 339 12.24 19.68 34.85
C ASN A 339 13.34 18.73 35.30
N SER A 340 14.29 19.18 36.13
CA SER A 340 15.36 18.33 36.67
C SER A 340 14.86 17.23 37.61
N HIS A 341 13.67 17.41 38.21
CA HIS A 341 12.98 16.39 39.00
C HIS A 341 12.30 15.31 38.14
N VAL A 342 12.07 15.57 36.85
CA VAL A 342 11.46 14.61 35.92
C VAL A 342 12.54 13.64 35.46
N PHE A 343 12.27 12.34 35.57
CA PHE A 343 13.22 11.31 35.15
C PHE A 343 13.65 11.49 33.69
N ARG A 344 14.97 11.66 33.50
CA ARG A 344 15.61 11.94 32.20
C ARG A 344 15.06 13.17 31.47
N HIS A 345 14.45 14.12 32.18
CA HIS A 345 13.83 15.34 31.62
C HIS A 345 12.75 15.05 30.56
N ARG A 346 12.08 13.89 30.66
CA ARG A 346 11.07 13.42 29.69
C ARG A 346 9.69 14.11 29.81
N ALA A 347 9.63 15.32 30.34
CA ALA A 347 8.46 16.20 30.33
C ALA A 347 8.92 17.64 30.61
N PRO A 348 8.22 18.69 30.13
CA PRO A 348 6.98 18.64 29.37
C PRO A 348 7.20 18.12 27.94
N LEU A 349 6.12 17.84 27.24
CA LEU A 349 6.14 17.50 25.82
C LEU A 349 6.08 18.80 25.01
N TYR A 350 7.09 19.04 24.18
CA TYR A 350 7.21 20.22 23.32
C TYR A 350 6.86 19.87 21.87
N ILE A 351 6.41 20.87 21.12
CA ILE A 351 6.35 20.87 19.65
C ILE A 351 7.00 22.13 19.10
N ALA A 352 7.72 22.02 18.00
CA ALA A 352 8.29 23.17 17.29
C ALA A 352 8.37 22.90 15.79
N ARG A 353 8.33 23.96 14.97
CA ARG A 353 8.50 23.87 13.52
C ARG A 353 9.96 23.50 13.19
N VAL A 354 10.13 22.73 12.12
CA VAL A 354 11.42 22.32 11.58
C VAL A 354 11.66 23.05 10.26
N ASP A 355 12.90 23.48 10.04
CA ASP A 355 13.36 23.87 8.71
C ASP A 355 13.73 22.59 7.93
N PRO A 356 13.01 22.24 6.85
CA PRO A 356 13.24 20.99 6.11
C PRO A 356 14.52 20.99 5.27
N ASP A 357 15.13 22.15 5.03
CA ASP A 357 16.33 22.29 4.23
C ASP A 357 17.57 22.27 5.11
N GLU A 358 17.57 23.05 6.19
CA GLU A 358 18.69 23.19 7.12
C GLU A 358 18.65 22.19 8.29
N LEU A 359 17.55 21.44 8.45
CA LEU A 359 17.38 20.33 9.42
C LEU A 359 17.60 20.73 10.89
N HIS A 360 17.09 21.90 11.28
CA HIS A 360 17.07 22.36 12.66
C HIS A 360 15.66 22.73 13.13
N VAL A 361 15.50 22.84 14.44
CA VAL A 361 14.25 23.26 15.07
C VAL A 361 14.22 24.79 15.18
N ILE A 362 13.13 25.42 14.79
CA ILE A 362 12.97 26.88 14.87
C ILE A 362 12.55 27.25 16.30
N ARG A 363 13.49 27.78 17.10
CA ARG A 363 13.33 28.01 18.54
C ARG A 363 12.13 28.88 18.89
N SER A 364 11.88 29.93 18.10
CA SER A 364 10.78 30.88 18.32
C SER A 364 9.38 30.25 18.21
N THR A 365 9.28 29.06 17.60
CA THR A 365 8.01 28.35 17.39
C THR A 365 7.72 27.30 18.46
N GLU A 366 8.64 27.07 19.40
CA GLU A 366 8.48 26.04 20.43
C GLU A 366 7.30 26.33 21.36
N LYS A 367 6.42 25.34 21.52
CA LYS A 367 5.25 25.37 22.40
C LYS A 367 5.19 24.12 23.26
N ILE A 368 4.65 24.25 24.46
CA ILE A 368 4.32 23.09 25.31
C ILE A 368 3.01 22.49 24.83
N LEU A 369 3.03 21.23 24.37
CA LEU A 369 1.84 20.45 24.06
C LEU A 369 1.19 19.88 25.32
N VAL A 370 1.99 19.26 26.19
CA VAL A 370 1.52 18.67 27.45
C VAL A 370 2.46 19.11 28.57
N PRO A 371 1.95 19.83 29.60
CA PRO A 371 2.78 20.30 30.69
C PRO A 371 3.31 19.14 31.54
N GLN A 372 4.42 19.37 32.23
CA GLN A 372 4.95 18.38 33.18
C GLN A 372 4.15 18.42 34.49
N ARG A 373 3.83 17.23 35.01
CA ARG A 373 3.23 17.01 36.34
C ARG A 373 4.07 16.03 37.18
N GLY A 374 5.38 15.96 36.91
CA GLY A 374 6.34 15.02 37.52
C GLY A 374 6.55 13.71 36.75
N ALA A 375 5.47 13.08 36.27
CA ALA A 375 5.54 11.87 35.45
C ALA A 375 6.22 12.10 34.09
N ARG A 376 6.81 11.05 33.52
CA ARG A 376 7.46 11.11 32.20
C ARG A 376 6.44 10.97 31.07
N LEU A 377 6.64 11.73 30.00
CA LEU A 377 5.80 11.83 28.80
C LEU A 377 6.55 11.45 27.51
N GLY A 378 7.78 10.93 27.63
CA GLY A 378 8.67 10.67 26.48
C GLY A 378 8.32 9.46 25.60
N ASN A 379 7.14 8.86 25.78
CA ASN A 379 6.59 7.78 24.95
C ASN A 379 5.16 8.14 24.52
N PHE A 380 5.03 8.73 23.33
CA PHE A 380 3.80 9.32 22.80
C PHE A 380 3.57 8.87 21.36
N GLY A 381 2.38 9.11 20.82
CA GLY A 381 2.02 8.81 19.43
C GLY A 381 1.44 10.05 18.74
N VAL A 382 1.47 10.06 17.41
CA VAL A 382 0.90 11.11 16.57
C VAL A 382 -0.08 10.48 15.58
N THR A 383 -1.25 11.09 15.40
CA THR A 383 -2.29 10.59 14.50
C THR A 383 -3.06 11.75 13.90
N ASP A 384 -3.17 11.78 12.57
CA ASP A 384 -4.09 12.69 11.88
C ASP A 384 -5.52 12.14 12.00
N VAL A 385 -6.41 12.93 12.60
CA VAL A 385 -7.80 12.52 12.88
C VAL A 385 -8.75 12.99 11.79
N SER A 386 -8.48 14.18 11.25
CA SER A 386 -9.17 14.77 10.11
C SER A 386 -8.25 15.83 9.48
N PRO A 387 -8.58 16.37 8.30
CA PRO A 387 -7.77 17.42 7.68
C PRO A 387 -7.54 18.62 8.61
N ASP A 388 -8.53 18.99 9.42
CA ASP A 388 -8.45 20.11 10.37
C ASP A 388 -7.80 19.76 11.72
N GLU A 389 -7.41 18.51 11.96
CA GLU A 389 -7.05 18.06 13.31
C GLU A 389 -6.02 16.91 13.37
N THR A 390 -4.90 17.16 14.06
CA THR A 390 -3.87 16.14 14.40
C THR A 390 -3.79 15.97 15.92
N TRP A 391 -3.67 14.73 16.39
CA TRP A 391 -3.55 14.43 17.83
C TRP A 391 -2.15 13.97 18.20
N VAL A 392 -1.71 14.40 19.38
CA VAL A 392 -0.58 13.82 20.09
C VAL A 392 -1.09 13.14 21.37
N THR A 393 -1.01 11.82 21.43
CA THR A 393 -1.48 11.03 22.58
C THR A 393 -0.33 10.58 23.46
N VAL A 394 -0.47 10.75 24.78
CA VAL A 394 0.58 10.38 25.74
C VAL A 394 -0.03 10.01 27.09
N ALA A 395 0.51 8.96 27.70
CA ALA A 395 0.17 8.60 29.08
C ALA A 395 1.24 9.12 30.04
N GLU A 396 0.81 9.66 31.17
CA GLU A 396 1.69 9.92 32.31
C GLU A 396 2.23 8.59 32.84
N TRP A 397 3.48 8.28 32.48
CA TRP A 397 4.13 7.08 32.98
C TRP A 397 4.66 7.37 34.39
N MET A 398 4.02 6.74 35.38
CA MET A 398 4.20 6.97 36.81
C MET A 398 5.50 6.36 37.38
N GLN A 399 6.64 6.69 36.76
CA GLN A 399 7.98 6.29 37.19
C GLN A 399 8.95 7.48 37.20
N PRO A 400 9.84 7.60 38.21
CA PRO A 400 10.03 6.71 39.36
C PRO A 400 8.90 6.83 40.40
N ASP A 401 8.95 6.03 41.45
CA ASP A 401 7.97 6.08 42.54
C ASP A 401 7.89 7.49 43.19
N GLY A 402 6.69 7.91 43.58
CA GLY A 402 6.44 9.20 44.23
C GLY A 402 6.34 10.41 43.30
N VAL A 403 6.10 10.23 41.98
CA VAL A 403 5.94 11.36 41.05
C VAL A 403 4.61 12.11 41.23
N GLU A 404 3.59 11.49 41.79
CA GLU A 404 2.26 12.05 42.06
C GLU A 404 2.28 13.26 43.00
N LYS A 405 3.34 13.44 43.80
CA LYS A 405 3.57 14.66 44.60
C LYS A 405 3.69 15.93 43.76
N HIS A 406 3.99 15.79 42.46
CA HIS A 406 4.06 16.88 41.48
C HIS A 406 2.74 17.05 40.70
N GLY A 407 1.73 16.25 41.02
CA GLY A 407 0.37 16.36 40.51
C GLY A 407 -0.03 15.31 39.47
N SER A 408 0.87 14.44 38.99
CA SER A 408 0.52 13.38 38.04
C SER A 408 -0.37 12.30 38.66
N ASP A 409 -1.28 11.75 37.86
CA ASP A 409 -2.31 10.79 38.28
C ASP A 409 -2.59 9.73 37.20
N ASN A 410 -1.56 9.42 36.40
CA ASN A 410 -1.65 8.53 35.24
C ASN A 410 -2.67 9.00 34.18
N SER A 411 -2.79 10.32 34.00
CA SER A 411 -3.60 10.89 32.94
C SER A 411 -3.11 10.45 31.55
N VAL A 412 -4.04 9.99 30.73
CA VAL A 412 -3.86 9.76 29.29
C VAL A 412 -4.33 11.01 28.56
N PHE A 413 -3.37 11.86 28.20
CA PHE A 413 -3.61 13.12 27.53
C PHE A 413 -3.78 12.95 26.03
N ILE A 414 -4.67 13.78 25.48
CA ILE A 414 -4.83 14.02 24.05
C ILE A 414 -4.58 15.51 23.82
N ALA A 415 -3.45 15.86 23.22
CA ALA A 415 -3.21 17.20 22.72
C ALA A 415 -3.69 17.29 21.27
N LYS A 416 -4.82 17.96 21.05
CA LYS A 416 -5.46 18.17 19.76
C LYS A 416 -4.94 19.46 19.13
N LEU A 417 -4.24 19.34 18.01
CA LEU A 417 -3.76 20.44 17.21
C LEU A 417 -4.88 20.78 16.22
N LYS A 418 -5.57 21.89 16.45
CA LYS A 418 -6.62 22.40 15.56
C LYS A 418 -5.97 23.32 14.54
N TRP A 419 -5.90 22.91 13.29
CA TRP A 419 -5.24 23.66 12.22
C TRP A 419 -6.09 24.85 11.77
N ASN A 420 -5.46 25.98 11.46
CA ASN A 420 -6.17 27.12 10.88
C ASN A 420 -6.57 26.91 9.41
N ARG A 421 -6.00 25.88 8.77
CA ARG A 421 -6.29 25.45 7.40
C ARG A 421 -6.27 23.92 7.33
N PRO A 422 -7.06 23.30 6.46
CA PRO A 422 -7.05 21.84 6.31
C PRO A 422 -5.70 21.31 5.84
N ASN A 423 -5.28 20.21 6.45
CA ASN A 423 -4.25 19.30 5.99
C ASN A 423 -4.87 18.36 4.95
N ASP A 424 -5.17 18.87 3.76
CA ASP A 424 -5.58 17.98 2.66
C ASP A 424 -4.33 17.28 2.16
N ILE A 425 -4.05 16.10 2.72
CA ILE A 425 -2.94 15.23 2.33
C ILE A 425 -3.28 14.57 0.98
N ALA A 426 -3.60 15.37 -0.03
CA ALA A 426 -3.89 14.94 -1.39
C ALA A 426 -2.78 15.41 -2.34
N VAL A 427 -2.21 14.45 -3.07
CA VAL A 427 -1.23 14.53 -4.17
C VAL A 427 0.16 15.07 -3.82
N ASP A 428 0.31 16.19 -3.11
CA ASP A 428 1.63 16.83 -2.87
C ASP A 428 2.37 16.34 -1.60
N SER A 429 1.70 15.53 -0.77
CA SER A 429 2.22 14.98 0.49
C SER A 429 2.19 13.45 0.56
N THR A 430 1.88 12.80 -0.55
CA THR A 430 2.13 11.37 -0.77
C THR A 430 3.35 11.24 -1.67
N PRO A 431 4.26 10.27 -1.41
CA PRO A 431 5.34 9.98 -2.34
C PRO A 431 4.80 9.84 -3.76
N ALA A 432 5.51 10.38 -4.75
CA ALA A 432 5.12 10.18 -6.14
C ALA A 432 4.98 8.68 -6.42
N THR A 433 3.93 8.28 -7.14
CA THR A 433 3.68 6.89 -7.48
C THR A 433 4.79 6.39 -8.40
N THR A 434 5.85 5.85 -7.80
CA THR A 434 6.85 5.09 -8.54
C THR A 434 6.37 3.65 -8.60
N ILE A 435 6.28 3.09 -9.81
CA ILE A 435 5.86 1.69 -9.98
C ILE A 435 7.01 0.70 -9.81
N GLY A 436 8.25 1.19 -9.73
CA GLY A 436 9.48 0.40 -9.57
C GLY A 436 9.41 -0.65 -8.45
N PRO A 437 8.93 -0.31 -7.24
CA PRO A 437 8.79 -1.24 -6.12
C PRO A 437 7.95 -2.49 -6.40
N TYR A 438 7.02 -2.42 -7.36
CA TYR A 438 6.05 -3.48 -7.65
C TYR A 438 6.54 -4.54 -8.63
N PHE A 439 7.74 -4.38 -9.19
CA PHE A 439 8.41 -5.42 -9.98
C PHE A 439 9.22 -6.41 -9.14
N THR A 440 9.35 -6.16 -7.84
CA THR A 440 10.08 -7.03 -6.91
C THR A 440 9.08 -7.88 -6.12
N PRO A 441 9.15 -9.22 -6.19
CA PRO A 441 8.35 -10.08 -5.34
C PRO A 441 8.76 -9.92 -3.86
N PRO A 442 7.82 -10.05 -2.90
CA PRO A 442 8.18 -10.21 -1.50
C PRO A 442 9.09 -11.43 -1.32
N ARG A 443 10.01 -11.38 -0.35
CA ARG A 443 11.09 -12.36 -0.20
C ARG A 443 10.61 -13.81 -0.20
N ARG A 444 9.52 -14.09 0.52
CA ARG A 444 8.91 -15.43 0.61
C ARG A 444 8.46 -16.03 -0.73
N TRP A 445 8.28 -15.19 -1.75
CA TRP A 445 7.82 -15.61 -3.07
C TRP A 445 8.91 -15.47 -4.14
N GLN A 446 10.12 -15.00 -3.80
CA GLN A 446 11.18 -14.81 -4.78
C GLN A 446 11.69 -16.16 -5.29
N GLY A 447 11.56 -16.39 -6.60
CA GLY A 447 12.05 -17.62 -7.25
C GLY A 447 11.19 -18.86 -7.02
N GLU A 448 10.14 -18.78 -6.20
CA GLU A 448 9.18 -19.86 -6.00
C GLU A 448 8.28 -19.99 -7.23
N THR A 449 8.20 -21.16 -7.85
CA THR A 449 7.37 -21.39 -9.05
C THR A 449 6.10 -22.19 -8.78
N GLY A 450 5.88 -22.62 -7.53
CA GLY A 450 4.70 -23.42 -7.16
C GLY A 450 4.58 -24.72 -7.99
N PRO A 451 3.36 -25.22 -8.22
CA PRO A 451 3.13 -26.49 -8.93
C PRO A 451 3.21 -26.37 -10.46
N TYR A 452 3.56 -25.20 -11.00
CA TYR A 452 3.45 -24.89 -12.42
C TYR A 452 4.62 -25.44 -13.24
N THR A 453 4.30 -26.06 -14.39
CA THR A 453 5.31 -26.51 -15.36
C THR A 453 6.06 -25.32 -15.97
N SER A 454 7.38 -25.42 -16.09
CA SER A 454 8.19 -24.33 -16.64
C SER A 454 7.87 -24.06 -18.12
N PRO A 455 7.61 -22.80 -18.52
CA PRO A 455 7.41 -22.42 -19.92
C PRO A 455 8.70 -22.49 -20.74
N LEU A 456 9.86 -22.57 -20.07
CA LEU A 456 11.19 -22.68 -20.69
C LEU A 456 11.57 -24.11 -21.07
N GLN A 457 10.58 -24.99 -21.23
CA GLN A 457 10.74 -26.34 -21.74
C GLN A 457 9.83 -26.56 -22.96
N PHE A 458 10.39 -27.13 -24.02
CA PHE A 458 9.65 -27.58 -25.20
C PHE A 458 8.90 -28.89 -24.90
N ALA A 459 7.86 -29.23 -25.68
CA ALA A 459 7.14 -30.50 -25.52
C ALA A 459 8.02 -31.75 -25.73
N ASP A 460 9.14 -31.62 -26.47
CA ASP A 460 10.13 -32.69 -26.65
C ASP A 460 11.10 -32.85 -25.45
N GLY A 461 10.94 -32.02 -24.42
CA GLY A 461 11.75 -32.00 -23.20
C GLY A 461 12.99 -31.12 -23.27
N SER A 462 13.35 -30.58 -24.44
CA SER A 462 14.50 -29.67 -24.58
C SER A 462 14.24 -28.31 -23.91
N ARG A 463 15.32 -27.56 -23.59
CA ARG A 463 15.24 -26.30 -22.81
C ARG A 463 15.31 -25.08 -23.71
N VAL A 464 14.58 -24.03 -23.33
CA VAL A 464 14.66 -22.69 -23.90
C VAL A 464 15.74 -21.91 -23.17
N THR A 465 16.82 -21.55 -23.88
CA THR A 465 17.96 -20.84 -23.28
C THR A 465 18.33 -19.54 -23.98
N THR A 466 17.78 -19.31 -25.18
CA THR A 466 18.07 -18.15 -26.01
C THR A 466 16.80 -17.45 -26.48
N PRO A 467 16.89 -16.19 -26.93
CA PRO A 467 15.75 -15.50 -27.55
C PRO A 467 15.19 -16.22 -28.80
N ASP A 468 16.02 -16.91 -29.57
CA ASP A 468 15.57 -17.69 -30.73
C ASP A 468 14.82 -18.96 -30.32
N ASP A 469 15.25 -19.63 -29.26
CA ASP A 469 14.48 -20.73 -28.66
C ASP A 469 13.14 -20.22 -28.16
N TRP A 470 13.12 -19.07 -27.49
CA TRP A 470 11.88 -18.47 -27.01
C TRP A 470 10.93 -18.16 -28.16
N ARG A 471 11.41 -17.64 -29.28
CA ARG A 471 10.56 -17.39 -30.46
C ARG A 471 9.86 -18.66 -30.93
N ARG A 472 10.57 -19.80 -30.96
CA ARG A 472 9.99 -21.10 -31.32
C ARG A 472 9.01 -21.60 -30.26
N ARG A 473 9.37 -21.53 -28.99
CA ARG A 473 8.52 -21.96 -27.88
C ARG A 473 7.24 -21.13 -27.78
N ARG A 474 7.34 -19.81 -27.99
CA ARG A 474 6.20 -18.89 -28.02
C ARG A 474 5.21 -19.29 -29.12
N ALA A 475 5.70 -19.60 -30.32
CA ALA A 475 4.85 -20.07 -31.42
C ALA A 475 4.16 -21.40 -31.06
N GLU A 476 4.91 -22.34 -30.47
CA GLU A 476 4.36 -23.61 -30.01
C GLU A 476 3.24 -23.43 -28.95
N ILE A 477 3.43 -22.54 -27.96
CA ILE A 477 2.39 -22.23 -26.95
C ILE A 477 1.15 -21.64 -27.61
N VAL A 478 1.33 -20.68 -28.53
CA VAL A 478 0.21 -20.08 -29.27
C VAL A 478 -0.55 -21.15 -30.07
N ASP A 479 0.15 -21.99 -30.83
CA ASP A 479 -0.46 -23.05 -31.64
C ASP A 479 -1.21 -24.07 -30.76
N GLN A 480 -0.68 -24.40 -29.59
CA GLN A 480 -1.34 -25.29 -28.62
C GLN A 480 -2.63 -24.67 -28.08
N TRP A 481 -2.58 -23.42 -27.62
CA TRP A 481 -3.76 -22.74 -27.06
C TRP A 481 -4.81 -22.40 -28.13
N GLU A 482 -4.41 -22.03 -29.35
CA GLU A 482 -5.33 -21.88 -30.49
C GLU A 482 -5.97 -23.22 -30.88
N GLY A 483 -5.22 -24.32 -30.84
CA GLY A 483 -5.74 -25.66 -31.09
C GLY A 483 -6.79 -26.12 -30.07
N LEU A 484 -6.61 -25.72 -28.81
CA LEU A 484 -7.53 -26.03 -27.70
C LEU A 484 -8.77 -25.13 -27.69
N MET A 485 -8.58 -23.81 -27.85
CA MET A 485 -9.66 -22.83 -27.74
C MET A 485 -10.38 -22.55 -29.06
N GLY A 486 -9.89 -23.07 -30.18
CA GLY A 486 -10.40 -22.75 -31.51
C GLY A 486 -9.72 -21.52 -32.13
N LYS A 487 -9.62 -21.54 -33.46
CA LYS A 487 -8.90 -20.53 -34.24
C LYS A 487 -9.74 -19.28 -34.47
N TRP A 488 -9.15 -18.12 -34.24
CA TRP A 488 -9.79 -16.83 -34.53
C TRP A 488 -10.14 -16.68 -36.02
N PRO A 489 -11.28 -16.04 -36.35
CA PRO A 489 -11.51 -15.57 -37.72
C PRO A 489 -10.51 -14.47 -38.10
N PRO A 490 -10.42 -14.08 -39.39
CA PRO A 490 -9.53 -12.99 -39.81
C PRO A 490 -9.81 -11.68 -39.06
N LEU A 491 -8.75 -10.99 -38.60
CA LEU A 491 -8.85 -9.68 -37.94
C LEU A 491 -9.36 -8.60 -38.90
N ILE A 492 -10.13 -7.65 -38.37
CA ILE A 492 -10.69 -6.50 -39.11
C ILE A 492 -9.68 -5.35 -39.06
N LYS A 493 -8.65 -5.42 -39.91
CA LYS A 493 -7.51 -4.47 -39.89
C LYS A 493 -7.85 -3.07 -40.42
N GLN A 494 -8.96 -2.92 -41.12
CA GLN A 494 -9.48 -1.66 -41.65
C GLN A 494 -10.90 -1.47 -41.11
N PRO A 495 -11.05 -1.03 -39.86
CA PRO A 495 -12.36 -0.92 -39.24
C PRO A 495 -13.15 0.24 -39.84
N GLU A 496 -14.42 -0.03 -40.18
CA GLU A 496 -15.41 1.02 -40.44
C GLU A 496 -16.04 1.45 -39.12
N VAL A 497 -15.90 2.73 -38.79
CA VAL A 497 -16.39 3.32 -37.53
C VAL A 497 -17.49 4.34 -37.85
N THR A 498 -18.68 4.09 -37.34
CA THR A 498 -19.81 5.03 -37.43
C THR A 498 -19.86 5.87 -36.16
N LEU A 499 -19.79 7.20 -36.31
CA LEU A 499 -20.02 8.14 -35.22
C LEU A 499 -21.54 8.27 -34.97
N LEU A 500 -21.97 8.00 -33.75
CA LEU A 500 -23.37 8.10 -33.33
C LEU A 500 -23.65 9.43 -32.63
N GLU A 501 -22.77 9.84 -31.73
CA GLU A 501 -22.93 11.05 -30.92
C GLU A 501 -21.55 11.63 -30.57
N THR A 502 -21.50 12.95 -30.38
CA THR A 502 -20.32 13.66 -29.86
C THR A 502 -20.73 14.63 -28.77
N SER A 503 -19.98 14.64 -27.67
CA SER A 503 -20.08 15.63 -26.62
C SER A 503 -18.69 16.05 -26.16
N HIS A 504 -18.54 17.29 -25.73
CA HIS A 504 -17.33 17.75 -25.03
C HIS A 504 -17.59 17.70 -23.53
N ARG A 505 -16.66 17.14 -22.76
CA ARG A 505 -16.73 16.98 -21.31
C ARG A 505 -15.39 17.39 -20.72
N GLU A 506 -15.41 18.32 -19.76
CA GLU A 506 -14.20 18.73 -19.03
C GLU A 506 -13.07 19.17 -19.97
N SER A 507 -12.03 18.36 -20.11
CA SER A 507 -10.84 18.58 -20.95
C SER A 507 -10.69 17.52 -22.05
N PHE A 508 -11.79 16.92 -22.49
CA PHE A 508 -11.79 15.90 -23.54
C PHE A 508 -13.08 15.88 -24.37
N THR A 509 -12.97 15.32 -25.58
CA THR A 509 -14.11 15.01 -26.45
C THR A 509 -14.51 13.54 -26.29
N GLN A 510 -15.81 13.29 -26.08
CA GLN A 510 -16.41 11.96 -26.02
C GLN A 510 -17.20 11.68 -27.30
N HIS A 511 -16.84 10.61 -28.00
CA HIS A 511 -17.58 10.06 -29.13
C HIS A 511 -18.25 8.76 -28.75
N HIS A 512 -19.57 8.66 -28.95
CA HIS A 512 -20.25 7.37 -28.97
C HIS A 512 -20.14 6.81 -30.39
N ILE A 513 -19.51 5.64 -30.53
CA ILE A 513 -19.20 5.04 -31.83
C ILE A 513 -19.77 3.63 -31.94
N GLN A 514 -19.97 3.19 -33.18
CA GLN A 514 -20.34 1.82 -33.52
C GLN A 514 -19.36 1.27 -34.54
N PHE A 515 -18.91 0.03 -34.36
CA PHE A 515 -18.03 -0.65 -35.29
C PHE A 515 -18.19 -2.17 -35.20
N ARG A 516 -17.63 -2.91 -36.16
CA ARG A 516 -17.60 -4.38 -36.13
C ARG A 516 -16.44 -4.86 -35.28
N TRP A 517 -16.75 -5.52 -34.17
CA TRP A 517 -15.77 -6.19 -33.34
C TRP A 517 -15.65 -7.70 -33.65
N THR A 518 -16.60 -8.25 -34.43
CA THR A 518 -16.57 -9.61 -34.96
C THR A 518 -17.03 -9.67 -36.40
N PRO A 519 -16.80 -10.79 -37.12
CA PRO A 519 -17.31 -10.95 -38.48
C PRO A 519 -18.83 -10.89 -38.57
N ASN A 520 -19.58 -11.16 -37.50
CA ASN A 520 -21.04 -11.23 -37.60
C ASN A 520 -21.76 -10.22 -36.70
N GLN A 521 -21.04 -9.45 -35.89
CA GLN A 521 -21.63 -8.55 -34.90
C GLN A 521 -20.98 -7.17 -34.90
N THR A 522 -21.79 -6.16 -34.58
CA THR A 522 -21.32 -4.82 -34.24
C THR A 522 -21.40 -4.61 -32.73
N THR A 523 -20.60 -3.68 -32.23
CA THR A 523 -20.68 -3.21 -30.86
C THR A 523 -20.73 -1.69 -30.83
N LYS A 524 -21.17 -1.16 -29.70
CA LYS A 524 -21.14 0.26 -29.39
C LYS A 524 -20.17 0.50 -28.24
N GLY A 525 -19.45 1.60 -28.30
CA GLY A 525 -18.48 1.97 -27.29
C GLY A 525 -18.23 3.48 -27.27
N TYR A 526 -17.41 3.92 -26.33
CA TYR A 526 -17.07 5.33 -26.16
C TYR A 526 -15.58 5.54 -26.43
N LEU A 527 -15.28 6.43 -27.38
CA LEU A 527 -13.94 6.92 -27.65
C LEU A 527 -13.78 8.28 -26.98
N LEU A 528 -12.89 8.37 -26.00
CA LEU A 528 -12.54 9.64 -25.33
C LEU A 528 -11.19 10.12 -25.86
N ILE A 529 -11.14 11.39 -26.27
CA ILE A 529 -9.97 12.02 -26.86
C ILE A 529 -9.62 13.25 -26.03
N PRO A 530 -8.43 13.32 -25.40
CA PRO A 530 -8.05 14.47 -24.60
C PRO A 530 -7.88 15.71 -25.49
N ASP A 531 -8.15 16.88 -24.93
CA ASP A 531 -7.88 18.14 -25.61
C ASP A 531 -6.37 18.35 -25.81
N GLY A 532 -5.99 19.04 -26.89
CA GLY A 532 -4.59 19.36 -27.20
C GLY A 532 -4.00 18.51 -28.33
N PRO A 533 -2.77 18.82 -28.75
CA PRO A 533 -2.13 18.16 -29.88
C PRO A 533 -1.72 16.72 -29.54
N GLY A 534 -2.01 15.78 -30.45
CA GLY A 534 -1.49 14.42 -30.41
C GLY A 534 -0.24 14.24 -31.31
N PRO A 535 0.14 13.00 -31.66
CA PRO A 535 -0.55 11.76 -31.32
C PRO A 535 -0.35 11.34 -29.86
N HIS A 536 -1.42 10.90 -29.21
CA HIS A 536 -1.48 10.48 -27.81
C HIS A 536 -1.26 8.97 -27.67
N PRO A 537 -0.80 8.47 -26.50
CA PRO A 537 -0.92 7.06 -26.19
C PRO A 537 -2.39 6.64 -26.09
N GLY A 538 -2.66 5.37 -26.35
CA GLY A 538 -4.01 4.79 -26.38
C GLY A 538 -4.24 3.74 -25.30
N VAL A 539 -5.46 3.63 -24.75
CA VAL A 539 -5.84 2.48 -23.90
C VAL A 539 -7.22 1.96 -24.26
N VAL A 540 -7.32 0.66 -24.51
CA VAL A 540 -8.60 -0.03 -24.60
C VAL A 540 -9.06 -0.43 -23.19
N THR A 541 -10.30 -0.11 -22.84
CA THR A 541 -10.91 -0.55 -21.58
C THR A 541 -12.05 -1.52 -21.85
N VAL A 542 -12.06 -2.65 -21.15
CA VAL A 542 -13.02 -3.74 -21.36
C VAL A 542 -13.79 -4.07 -20.09
N TYR A 543 -15.11 -4.17 -20.19
CA TYR A 543 -15.98 -4.53 -19.06
C TYR A 543 -17.33 -5.11 -19.53
N TYR A 544 -18.27 -5.36 -18.62
CA TYR A 544 -19.62 -5.85 -18.97
C TYR A 544 -20.39 -4.89 -19.87
N GLU A 545 -20.19 -3.60 -19.67
CA GLU A 545 -20.74 -2.50 -20.45
C GLU A 545 -19.68 -1.37 -20.54
N PRO A 546 -19.73 -0.51 -21.58
CA PRO A 546 -18.72 0.53 -21.78
C PRO A 546 -18.91 1.82 -20.95
N GLU A 547 -20.11 2.12 -20.45
CA GLU A 547 -20.45 3.25 -19.59
C GLU A 547 -19.68 3.30 -18.24
N THR A 548 -19.44 2.16 -17.60
CA THR A 548 -18.72 2.10 -16.31
C THR A 548 -17.33 2.72 -16.43
N ALA A 549 -16.59 2.38 -17.50
CA ALA A 549 -15.21 2.87 -17.65
C ALA A 549 -15.12 4.38 -17.92
N ILE A 550 -16.20 5.02 -18.39
CA ILE A 550 -16.25 6.47 -18.65
C ILE A 550 -16.87 7.27 -17.49
N GLY A 551 -17.02 6.65 -16.32
CA GLY A 551 -17.53 7.27 -15.09
C GLY A 551 -19.05 7.38 -15.00
N MET A 552 -19.79 6.59 -15.79
CA MET A 552 -21.26 6.56 -15.78
C MET A 552 -21.84 5.29 -15.13
N GLY A 553 -21.01 4.48 -14.50
CA GLY A 553 -21.40 3.23 -13.86
C GLY A 553 -20.79 3.04 -12.48
N LYS A 554 -20.25 1.85 -12.20
CA LYS A 554 -19.73 1.51 -10.88
C LYS A 554 -18.44 2.29 -10.57
N ALA A 555 -18.39 2.96 -9.42
CA ALA A 555 -17.22 3.71 -8.94
C ALA A 555 -15.94 2.86 -8.94
N ASP A 556 -14.79 3.51 -9.09
CA ASP A 556 -13.44 2.93 -9.10
C ASP A 556 -13.17 1.93 -10.25
N ARG A 557 -14.02 1.91 -11.28
CA ARG A 557 -13.77 1.20 -12.55
C ARG A 557 -13.78 2.13 -13.75
N ASP A 558 -13.77 3.43 -13.51
CA ASP A 558 -13.76 4.51 -14.49
C ASP A 558 -12.37 4.71 -15.13
N PHE A 559 -11.69 3.61 -15.48
CA PHE A 559 -10.33 3.62 -16.01
C PHE A 559 -10.17 4.51 -17.25
N ALA A 560 -11.15 4.50 -18.16
CA ALA A 560 -11.11 5.31 -19.38
C ALA A 560 -11.19 6.81 -19.04
N LEU A 561 -12.08 7.19 -18.13
CA LEU A 561 -12.21 8.57 -17.67
C LEU A 561 -10.93 9.07 -17.00
N GLN A 562 -10.33 8.26 -16.13
CA GLN A 562 -9.12 8.66 -15.41
C GLN A 562 -7.88 8.73 -16.32
N LEU A 563 -7.78 7.85 -17.31
CA LEU A 563 -6.69 7.87 -18.28
C LEU A 563 -6.83 9.01 -19.30
N VAL A 564 -8.04 9.34 -19.78
CA VAL A 564 -8.21 10.50 -20.67
C VAL A 564 -7.85 11.82 -19.99
N ARG A 565 -8.18 11.97 -18.70
CA ARG A 565 -7.72 13.11 -17.88
C ARG A 565 -6.20 13.19 -17.75
N ARG A 566 -5.49 12.08 -17.98
CA ARG A 566 -4.02 11.96 -17.96
C ARG A 566 -3.39 11.99 -19.36
N GLY A 567 -4.16 12.39 -20.38
CA GLY A 567 -3.64 12.58 -21.75
C GLY A 567 -3.68 11.33 -22.64
N PHE A 568 -4.43 10.29 -22.28
CA PHE A 568 -4.60 9.10 -23.12
C PHE A 568 -5.85 9.18 -23.96
N VAL A 569 -5.79 8.74 -25.22
CA VAL A 569 -7.01 8.41 -25.96
C VAL A 569 -7.52 7.06 -25.48
N THR A 570 -8.78 6.96 -25.09
CA THR A 570 -9.34 5.72 -24.53
C THR A 570 -10.51 5.22 -25.36
N LEU A 571 -10.58 3.90 -25.59
CA LEU A 571 -11.73 3.25 -26.20
C LEU A 571 -12.34 2.26 -25.20
N SER A 572 -13.52 2.61 -24.68
CA SER A 572 -14.31 1.74 -23.81
C SER A 572 -15.29 0.89 -24.60
N ILE A 573 -15.21 -0.43 -24.43
CA ILE A 573 -16.12 -1.39 -25.03
C ILE A 573 -16.64 -2.38 -23.97
N GLY A 574 -17.81 -2.95 -24.24
CA GLY A 574 -18.37 -3.98 -23.38
C GLY A 574 -19.37 -4.89 -24.08
N THR A 575 -19.86 -5.86 -23.34
CA THR A 575 -20.78 -6.92 -23.78
C THR A 575 -22.21 -6.65 -23.33
N THR A 576 -22.68 -5.40 -23.46
CA THR A 576 -23.97 -4.94 -22.90
C THR A 576 -25.13 -5.86 -23.25
N GLN A 577 -25.25 -6.25 -24.53
CA GLN A 577 -26.34 -7.11 -25.00
C GLN A 577 -26.28 -8.53 -24.41
N SER A 578 -25.12 -9.19 -24.41
CA SER A 578 -24.98 -10.54 -23.86
C SER A 578 -25.00 -10.56 -22.33
N THR A 579 -24.58 -9.48 -21.68
CA THR A 579 -24.75 -9.27 -20.24
C THR A 579 -26.24 -9.18 -19.87
N GLN A 580 -27.03 -8.38 -20.60
CA GLN A 580 -28.49 -8.30 -20.40
C GLN A 580 -29.17 -9.66 -20.66
N ALA A 581 -28.73 -10.39 -21.68
CA ALA A 581 -29.21 -11.73 -22.00
C ALA A 581 -28.67 -12.83 -21.07
N ARG A 582 -27.78 -12.51 -20.12
CA ARG A 582 -27.10 -13.44 -19.21
C ARG A 582 -26.32 -14.57 -19.91
N THR A 583 -25.81 -14.27 -21.11
CA THR A 583 -24.86 -15.10 -21.85
C THR A 583 -23.42 -14.59 -21.69
N TYR A 584 -23.24 -13.37 -21.15
CA TYR A 584 -21.99 -12.78 -20.63
C TYR A 584 -20.75 -12.73 -21.54
N SER A 585 -20.81 -13.24 -22.77
CA SER A 585 -19.65 -13.28 -23.66
C SER A 585 -20.05 -13.24 -25.14
N ILE A 586 -19.06 -13.37 -26.01
CA ILE A 586 -19.18 -13.43 -27.46
C ILE A 586 -19.09 -14.89 -27.89
N HIS A 587 -20.10 -15.37 -28.61
CA HIS A 587 -20.16 -16.74 -29.11
C HIS A 587 -20.04 -16.70 -30.63
N TYR A 588 -19.13 -17.49 -31.19
CA TYR A 588 -18.79 -17.46 -32.61
C TYR A 588 -18.85 -18.86 -33.24
N PRO A 589 -19.49 -19.02 -34.41
CA PRO A 589 -20.32 -18.03 -35.12
C PRO A 589 -21.56 -17.57 -34.36
N ASP A 590 -22.11 -18.42 -33.48
CA ASP A 590 -23.25 -18.10 -32.60
C ASP A 590 -23.25 -18.97 -31.33
N LEU A 591 -24.33 -18.89 -30.54
CA LEU A 591 -24.46 -19.56 -29.23
C LEU A 591 -24.65 -21.08 -29.33
N ASP A 592 -25.20 -21.57 -30.44
CA ASP A 592 -25.57 -22.98 -30.62
C ASP A 592 -24.45 -23.77 -31.33
N ASP A 593 -23.58 -23.11 -32.09
CA ASP A 593 -22.35 -23.66 -32.68
C ASP A 593 -21.12 -22.84 -32.27
N VAL A 594 -20.59 -23.06 -31.06
CA VAL A 594 -19.41 -22.36 -30.57
C VAL A 594 -18.14 -23.04 -31.11
N GLN A 595 -17.46 -22.38 -32.04
CA GLN A 595 -16.22 -22.86 -32.67
C GLN A 595 -14.95 -22.30 -32.03
N VAL A 596 -15.09 -21.22 -31.25
CA VAL A 596 -14.00 -20.61 -30.50
C VAL A 596 -14.50 -20.34 -29.08
N GLU A 597 -13.72 -20.75 -28.08
CA GLU A 597 -14.06 -20.55 -26.66
C GLU A 597 -14.41 -19.07 -26.41
N PRO A 598 -15.53 -18.78 -25.73
CA PRO A 598 -16.04 -17.42 -25.65
C PRO A 598 -15.04 -16.41 -25.07
N LEU A 599 -14.21 -16.80 -24.10
CA LEU A 599 -13.16 -15.90 -23.57
C LEU A 599 -12.07 -15.58 -24.60
N SER A 600 -11.71 -16.54 -25.46
CA SER A 600 -10.81 -16.31 -26.58
C SER A 600 -11.43 -15.34 -27.60
N MET A 601 -12.75 -15.44 -27.86
CA MET A 601 -13.45 -14.48 -28.73
C MET A 601 -13.57 -13.07 -28.14
N LEU A 602 -13.64 -12.94 -26.82
CA LEU A 602 -13.47 -11.63 -26.18
C LEU A 602 -12.07 -11.07 -26.53
N GLY A 603 -11.01 -11.87 -26.39
CA GLY A 603 -9.66 -11.52 -26.82
C GLY A 603 -9.60 -11.00 -28.26
N TYR A 604 -10.25 -11.71 -29.19
CA TYR A 604 -10.38 -11.30 -30.59
C TYR A 604 -11.11 -9.95 -30.76
N ALA A 605 -12.23 -9.74 -30.04
CA ALA A 605 -12.98 -8.49 -30.11
C ALA A 605 -12.15 -7.29 -29.63
N ALA A 606 -11.36 -7.47 -28.56
CA ALA A 606 -10.40 -6.47 -28.11
C ALA A 606 -9.25 -6.25 -29.11
N ALA A 607 -8.79 -7.29 -29.81
CA ALA A 607 -7.79 -7.13 -30.88
C ALA A 607 -8.32 -6.25 -32.03
N ASN A 608 -9.61 -6.36 -32.38
CA ASN A 608 -10.24 -5.46 -33.36
C ASN A 608 -10.42 -4.04 -32.82
N ALA A 609 -10.71 -3.88 -31.53
CA ALA A 609 -10.76 -2.56 -30.89
C ALA A 609 -9.40 -1.84 -30.90
N TRP A 610 -8.29 -2.59 -30.80
CA TRP A 610 -6.95 -2.04 -30.99
C TRP A 610 -6.80 -1.41 -32.38
N TYR A 611 -7.30 -2.05 -33.45
CA TYR A 611 -7.24 -1.48 -34.80
C TYR A 611 -8.09 -0.22 -34.95
N VAL A 612 -9.22 -0.13 -34.24
CA VAL A 612 -10.02 1.10 -34.17
C VAL A 612 -9.17 2.25 -33.62
N LEU A 613 -8.52 2.06 -32.46
CA LEU A 613 -7.61 3.08 -31.91
C LEU A 613 -6.42 3.36 -32.82
N ALA A 614 -5.73 2.33 -33.32
CA ALA A 614 -4.53 2.48 -34.14
C ALA A 614 -4.78 3.18 -35.49
N SER A 615 -6.03 3.20 -35.97
CA SER A 615 -6.43 3.91 -37.20
C SER A 615 -6.72 5.40 -36.99
N ARG A 616 -6.76 5.87 -35.73
CA ARG A 616 -7.04 7.27 -35.40
C ARG A 616 -5.79 8.14 -35.58
N PRO A 617 -5.89 9.29 -36.28
CA PRO A 617 -4.76 10.22 -36.37
C PRO A 617 -4.35 10.79 -35.00
N GLU A 618 -5.25 10.77 -34.01
CA GLU A 618 -5.01 11.24 -32.65
C GLU A 618 -4.18 10.25 -31.81
N VAL A 619 -3.90 9.04 -32.30
CA VAL A 619 -3.29 7.94 -31.51
C VAL A 619 -1.95 7.52 -32.10
N ASP A 620 -0.95 7.34 -31.24
CA ASP A 620 0.27 6.63 -31.60
C ASP A 620 0.03 5.12 -31.51
N SER A 621 -0.04 4.46 -32.67
CA SER A 621 -0.32 3.02 -32.74
C SER A 621 0.72 2.14 -32.05
N LYS A 622 1.91 2.66 -31.71
CA LYS A 622 2.94 1.91 -30.97
C LYS A 622 2.73 1.94 -29.46
N ARG A 623 1.88 2.82 -28.96
CA ARG A 623 1.69 3.09 -27.53
C ARG A 623 0.25 2.81 -27.10
N ILE A 624 -0.25 1.61 -27.43
CA ILE A 624 -1.62 1.19 -27.08
C ILE A 624 -1.60 0.08 -26.03
N GLY A 625 -2.20 0.32 -24.87
CA GLY A 625 -2.40 -0.67 -23.80
C GLY A 625 -3.84 -1.15 -23.65
N ILE A 626 -4.07 -2.08 -22.71
CA ILE A 626 -5.41 -2.57 -22.35
C ILE A 626 -5.56 -2.78 -20.84
N VAL A 627 -6.74 -2.47 -20.31
CA VAL A 627 -7.10 -2.68 -18.89
C VAL A 627 -8.53 -3.16 -18.72
N GLY A 628 -8.76 -3.94 -17.67
CA GLY A 628 -10.09 -4.28 -17.18
C GLY A 628 -10.06 -4.86 -15.78
N HIS A 629 -11.23 -4.95 -15.15
CA HIS A 629 -11.41 -5.46 -13.79
C HIS A 629 -12.32 -6.69 -13.75
N SER A 630 -11.98 -7.70 -12.94
CA SER A 630 -12.75 -8.93 -12.76
C SER A 630 -12.99 -9.64 -14.10
N TYR A 631 -14.24 -9.74 -14.57
CA TYR A 631 -14.57 -10.15 -15.94
C TYR A 631 -13.76 -9.41 -17.01
N GLY A 632 -13.65 -8.07 -16.89
CA GLY A 632 -12.82 -7.26 -17.77
C GLY A 632 -11.33 -7.56 -17.61
N GLY A 633 -10.88 -7.99 -16.43
CA GLY A 633 -9.51 -8.40 -16.18
C GLY A 633 -9.16 -9.68 -16.94
N LYS A 634 -10.05 -10.69 -16.89
CA LYS A 634 -9.93 -11.93 -17.69
C LYS A 634 -9.86 -11.61 -19.18
N TRP A 635 -10.75 -10.73 -19.66
CA TRP A 635 -10.78 -10.27 -21.03
C TRP A 635 -9.49 -9.55 -21.44
N ALA A 636 -9.04 -8.56 -20.66
CA ALA A 636 -7.82 -7.81 -20.91
C ALA A 636 -6.57 -8.72 -20.96
N MET A 637 -6.50 -9.71 -20.07
CA MET A 637 -5.42 -10.69 -20.03
C MET A 637 -5.39 -11.54 -21.30
N PHE A 638 -6.50 -12.19 -21.67
CA PHE A 638 -6.56 -13.01 -22.88
C PHE A 638 -6.28 -12.20 -24.14
N ALA A 639 -6.84 -10.99 -24.23
CA ALA A 639 -6.57 -10.08 -25.34
C ALA A 639 -5.08 -9.75 -25.46
N ALA A 640 -4.44 -9.31 -24.37
CA ALA A 640 -3.04 -8.91 -24.39
C ALA A 640 -2.09 -10.10 -24.65
N CYS A 641 -2.38 -11.28 -24.11
CA CYS A 641 -1.55 -12.47 -24.29
C CYS A 641 -1.65 -13.05 -25.71
N LEU A 642 -2.86 -13.15 -26.26
CA LEU A 642 -3.10 -13.76 -27.58
C LEU A 642 -2.87 -12.78 -28.75
N PHE A 643 -2.97 -11.47 -28.52
CA PHE A 643 -2.72 -10.44 -29.53
C PHE A 643 -1.45 -9.62 -29.23
N PRO A 644 -0.39 -9.74 -30.06
CA PRO A 644 0.94 -9.23 -29.72
C PRO A 644 1.10 -7.70 -29.85
N ASN A 645 0.12 -6.97 -30.40
CA ASN A 645 0.28 -5.53 -30.69
C ASN A 645 -0.06 -4.61 -29.50
N TYR A 646 -0.70 -5.10 -28.44
CA TYR A 646 -0.81 -4.31 -27.21
C TYR A 646 0.57 -4.13 -26.61
N ALA A 647 0.98 -2.89 -26.35
CA ALA A 647 2.31 -2.54 -25.85
C ALA A 647 2.49 -2.91 -24.37
N CYS A 648 1.43 -2.79 -23.56
CA CYS A 648 1.40 -3.22 -22.16
C CYS A 648 -0.04 -3.55 -21.72
N ALA A 649 -0.23 -4.17 -20.55
CA ALA A 649 -1.56 -4.46 -20.02
C ALA A 649 -1.62 -4.35 -18.49
N ALA A 650 -2.79 -4.01 -17.96
CA ALA A 650 -3.08 -4.09 -16.53
C ALA A 650 -4.30 -4.98 -16.28
N TRP A 651 -4.18 -5.97 -15.40
CA TRP A 651 -5.21 -6.95 -15.08
C TRP A 651 -5.66 -6.74 -13.63
N SER A 652 -6.84 -6.16 -13.43
CA SER A 652 -7.35 -5.88 -12.08
C SER A 652 -8.19 -7.04 -11.57
N ASP A 653 -7.59 -7.85 -10.69
CA ASP A 653 -8.17 -8.99 -9.98
C ASP A 653 -8.95 -9.94 -10.91
N ALA A 654 -8.24 -10.46 -11.91
CA ALA A 654 -8.78 -11.30 -12.97
C ALA A 654 -8.97 -12.76 -12.52
N GLY A 655 -8.20 -13.20 -11.52
CA GLY A 655 -7.93 -14.61 -11.27
C GLY A 655 -6.91 -15.07 -12.30
N ILE A 656 -5.64 -14.75 -12.13
CA ILE A 656 -4.60 -15.00 -13.14
C ILE A 656 -4.17 -16.46 -13.20
N VAL A 657 -4.71 -17.33 -12.36
CA VAL A 657 -4.50 -18.79 -12.42
C VAL A 657 -5.82 -19.50 -12.13
N PHE A 658 -5.91 -20.78 -12.46
CA PHE A 658 -7.06 -21.59 -12.07
C PHE A 658 -7.06 -21.83 -10.55
N ASP A 659 -8.25 -21.67 -9.96
CA ASP A 659 -8.48 -21.82 -8.53
C ASP A 659 -9.95 -22.21 -8.32
N GLU A 660 -10.19 -23.51 -8.14
CA GLU A 660 -11.55 -24.08 -8.06
C GLU A 660 -12.22 -23.82 -6.71
N ASP A 661 -11.46 -23.37 -5.71
CA ASP A 661 -11.97 -23.00 -4.38
C ASP A 661 -12.45 -21.55 -4.33
N GLN A 662 -12.18 -20.75 -5.37
CA GLN A 662 -12.57 -19.35 -5.48
C GLN A 662 -13.64 -19.10 -6.55
N GLU A 663 -14.88 -18.86 -6.11
CA GLU A 663 -16.03 -18.72 -7.01
C GLU A 663 -15.91 -17.57 -8.02
N ASP A 664 -15.17 -16.51 -7.70
CA ASP A 664 -14.98 -15.37 -8.61
C ASP A 664 -13.93 -15.63 -9.71
N VAL A 665 -13.13 -16.70 -9.59
CA VAL A 665 -12.17 -17.13 -10.62
C VAL A 665 -12.88 -17.79 -11.80
N ASN A 666 -13.83 -18.69 -11.55
CA ASN A 666 -14.88 -19.18 -12.46
C ASN A 666 -14.61 -19.41 -13.96
N TYR A 667 -13.37 -19.71 -14.40
CA TYR A 667 -13.07 -20.01 -15.80
C TYR A 667 -13.82 -21.22 -16.37
N TRP A 668 -14.35 -22.09 -15.51
CA TRP A 668 -15.18 -23.24 -15.86
C TRP A 668 -16.60 -22.89 -16.32
N GLU A 669 -17.02 -21.62 -16.24
CA GLU A 669 -18.34 -21.21 -16.70
C GLU A 669 -18.43 -21.20 -18.24
N PRO A 670 -19.62 -21.46 -18.83
CA PRO A 670 -19.77 -21.68 -20.27
C PRO A 670 -19.46 -20.48 -21.16
N TRP A 671 -19.41 -19.28 -20.59
CA TRP A 671 -19.02 -18.05 -21.27
C TRP A 671 -17.53 -17.73 -21.15
N TYR A 672 -16.71 -18.67 -20.68
CA TYR A 672 -15.25 -18.56 -20.63
C TYR A 672 -14.50 -19.70 -21.34
N LEU A 673 -14.02 -20.71 -20.60
CA LEU A 673 -13.34 -21.91 -21.08
C LEU A 673 -14.17 -23.18 -20.87
N GLY A 674 -15.37 -23.04 -20.29
CA GLY A 674 -16.28 -24.14 -20.02
C GLY A 674 -17.37 -24.32 -21.06
N SER A 675 -17.17 -23.86 -22.30
CA SER A 675 -18.23 -23.83 -23.32
C SER A 675 -18.81 -25.24 -23.56
N HIS A 676 -20.14 -25.34 -23.53
CA HIS A 676 -20.86 -26.57 -23.84
C HIS A 676 -22.30 -26.27 -24.27
N PRO A 677 -22.94 -27.17 -25.05
CA PRO A 677 -24.33 -27.01 -25.44
C PRO A 677 -25.27 -26.89 -24.23
N ARG A 678 -26.33 -26.08 -24.40
CA ARG A 678 -27.39 -25.93 -23.39
C ARG A 678 -28.11 -27.27 -23.13
N PRO A 679 -28.65 -27.51 -21.91
CA PRO A 679 -28.72 -26.58 -20.78
C PRO A 679 -27.38 -26.43 -20.07
N TRP A 680 -27.07 -25.20 -19.66
CA TRP A 680 -25.85 -24.90 -18.92
C TRP A 680 -25.92 -25.36 -17.47
N ARG A 681 -24.74 -25.63 -16.90
CA ARG A 681 -24.55 -25.84 -15.45
C ARG A 681 -25.10 -24.67 -14.64
N LYS A 682 -25.39 -24.90 -13.36
CA LYS A 682 -25.74 -23.79 -12.45
C LYS A 682 -24.45 -23.01 -12.16
N ARG A 683 -24.54 -21.67 -12.13
CA ARG A 683 -23.40 -20.84 -11.74
C ARG A 683 -22.96 -21.18 -10.31
N GLY A 684 -21.65 -21.20 -10.08
CA GLY A 684 -21.05 -21.44 -8.77
C GLY A 684 -19.94 -22.49 -8.82
N LEU A 685 -19.43 -22.84 -7.64
CA LEU A 685 -18.33 -23.79 -7.47
C LEU A 685 -18.58 -25.14 -8.15
N ILE A 686 -17.49 -25.79 -8.52
CA ILE A 686 -17.51 -27.14 -9.08
C ILE A 686 -17.78 -28.14 -7.95
N THR A 687 -18.80 -28.96 -8.13
CA THR A 687 -19.12 -30.06 -7.21
C THR A 687 -19.50 -31.29 -8.01
N ASN A 688 -19.60 -32.45 -7.35
CA ASN A 688 -20.09 -33.68 -7.99
C ASN A 688 -21.49 -33.50 -8.62
N ASP A 689 -22.34 -32.67 -8.01
CA ASP A 689 -23.70 -32.39 -8.50
C ASP A 689 -23.76 -31.21 -9.49
N ASN A 690 -22.68 -30.45 -9.64
CA ASN A 690 -22.58 -29.30 -10.54
C ASN A 690 -21.20 -29.26 -11.26
N PRO A 691 -20.86 -30.30 -12.04
CA PRO A 691 -19.52 -30.44 -12.61
C PRO A 691 -19.19 -29.35 -13.64
N ALA A 692 -17.91 -29.06 -13.82
CA ALA A 692 -17.41 -28.31 -14.97
C ALA A 692 -17.59 -29.13 -16.26
N ARG A 693 -17.65 -28.44 -17.39
CA ARG A 693 -17.85 -29.03 -18.73
C ARG A 693 -17.02 -28.25 -19.75
N GLY A 694 -16.97 -28.72 -21.00
CA GLY A 694 -16.22 -28.06 -22.06
C GLY A 694 -14.71 -28.27 -21.93
N LEU A 695 -13.93 -27.31 -22.42
CA LEU A 695 -12.47 -27.37 -22.45
C LEU A 695 -11.84 -27.34 -21.05
N TYR A 696 -12.41 -26.59 -20.11
CA TYR A 696 -11.84 -26.39 -18.77
C TYR A 696 -11.40 -27.69 -18.04
N PRO A 697 -12.26 -28.72 -17.86
CA PRO A 697 -11.83 -29.98 -17.22
C PRO A 697 -10.72 -30.71 -17.98
N GLU A 698 -10.62 -30.55 -19.31
CA GLU A 698 -9.51 -31.11 -20.09
C GLU A 698 -8.19 -30.40 -19.79
N LEU A 699 -8.21 -29.07 -19.61
CA LEU A 699 -7.04 -28.28 -19.21
C LEU A 699 -6.52 -28.71 -17.83
N ILE A 700 -7.42 -28.85 -16.85
CA ILE A 700 -7.09 -29.31 -15.50
C ILE A 700 -6.51 -30.72 -15.53
N ALA A 701 -7.14 -31.66 -16.26
CA ALA A 701 -6.64 -33.02 -16.40
C ALA A 701 -5.27 -33.10 -17.09
N ALA A 702 -4.96 -32.15 -17.97
CA ALA A 702 -3.66 -32.02 -18.63
C ALA A 702 -2.61 -31.26 -17.79
N GLY A 703 -2.96 -30.76 -16.60
CA GLY A 703 -2.07 -29.96 -15.76
C GLY A 703 -1.70 -28.60 -16.35
N ARG A 704 -2.56 -28.04 -17.21
CA ARG A 704 -2.38 -26.71 -17.82
C ARG A 704 -2.99 -25.62 -16.94
N ASP A 705 -2.38 -24.44 -16.97
CA ASP A 705 -2.88 -23.25 -16.29
C ASP A 705 -2.52 -21.99 -17.11
N LEU A 706 -3.06 -20.84 -16.70
CA LEU A 706 -3.01 -19.55 -17.38
C LEU A 706 -1.61 -18.91 -17.36
N HIS A 707 -0.66 -19.42 -16.56
CA HIS A 707 0.74 -19.00 -16.62
C HIS A 707 1.36 -19.22 -18.00
N GLU A 708 0.87 -20.22 -18.76
CA GLU A 708 1.25 -20.46 -20.14
C GLU A 708 0.82 -19.31 -21.07
N LEU A 709 -0.28 -18.61 -20.77
CA LEU A 709 -0.70 -17.42 -21.50
C LEU A 709 0.09 -16.18 -21.05
N HIS A 710 0.35 -16.02 -19.74
CA HIS A 710 1.09 -14.87 -19.21
C HIS A 710 2.43 -14.66 -19.92
N VAL A 711 3.16 -15.75 -20.15
CA VAL A 711 4.51 -15.69 -20.74
C VAL A 711 4.49 -15.14 -22.17
N LEU A 712 3.35 -15.20 -22.87
CA LEU A 712 3.16 -14.61 -24.20
C LEU A 712 3.21 -13.08 -24.19
N MET A 713 3.14 -12.45 -23.01
CA MET A 713 3.44 -11.03 -22.86
C MET A 713 4.91 -10.73 -23.11
N ALA A 714 5.85 -11.61 -22.74
CA ALA A 714 7.27 -11.28 -22.78
C ALA A 714 7.77 -10.88 -24.19
N PRO A 715 8.46 -9.73 -24.33
CA PRO A 715 9.00 -8.86 -23.27
C PRO A 715 8.11 -7.67 -22.88
N ARG A 716 6.86 -7.61 -23.33
CA ARG A 716 5.91 -6.53 -23.04
C ARG A 716 5.55 -6.53 -21.55
N PRO A 717 5.49 -5.36 -20.90
CA PRO A 717 5.21 -5.27 -19.49
C PRO A 717 3.72 -5.49 -19.19
N PHE A 718 3.43 -6.09 -18.03
CA PHE A 718 2.09 -6.14 -17.47
C PHE A 718 2.08 -5.97 -15.94
N LEU A 719 0.95 -5.45 -15.44
CA LEU A 719 0.67 -5.28 -14.02
C LEU A 719 -0.54 -6.13 -13.62
N VAL A 720 -0.40 -6.94 -12.58
CA VAL A 720 -1.51 -7.55 -11.86
C VAL A 720 -1.90 -6.64 -10.70
N SER A 721 -3.06 -5.99 -10.78
CA SER A 721 -3.64 -5.25 -9.65
C SER A 721 -4.50 -6.21 -8.85
N GLY A 722 -3.83 -7.00 -8.00
CA GLY A 722 -4.41 -8.14 -7.31
C GLY A 722 -5.32 -7.75 -6.15
N GLY A 723 -6.41 -8.49 -6.00
CA GLY A 723 -7.39 -8.37 -4.93
C GLY A 723 -7.66 -9.73 -4.27
N ALA A 724 -8.93 -10.02 -3.97
CA ALA A 724 -9.33 -11.24 -3.30
C ALA A 724 -9.08 -12.51 -4.12
N VAL A 725 -9.10 -12.43 -5.46
CA VAL A 725 -8.88 -13.60 -6.34
C VAL A 725 -7.42 -13.77 -6.77
N ASP A 726 -6.65 -12.68 -6.72
CA ASP A 726 -5.22 -12.62 -7.02
C ASP A 726 -4.39 -12.24 -5.78
N PRO A 727 -4.29 -13.14 -4.77
CA PRO A 727 -3.48 -12.93 -3.57
C PRO A 727 -1.97 -12.98 -3.87
N PRO A 728 -1.10 -12.61 -2.90
CA PRO A 728 0.36 -12.62 -3.09
C PRO A 728 0.95 -13.96 -3.59
N SER A 729 0.31 -15.10 -3.30
CA SER A 729 0.76 -16.41 -3.79
C SER A 729 0.80 -16.52 -5.32
N ARG A 730 0.08 -15.64 -6.05
CA ARG A 730 0.15 -15.57 -7.52
C ARG A 730 1.53 -15.21 -8.05
N TRP A 731 2.45 -14.70 -7.20
CA TRP A 731 3.87 -14.58 -7.55
C TRP A 731 4.48 -15.90 -8.04
N GLN A 732 3.97 -17.06 -7.58
CA GLN A 732 4.43 -18.37 -8.04
C GLN A 732 4.30 -18.54 -9.56
N ALA A 733 3.15 -18.18 -10.13
CA ALA A 733 2.94 -18.19 -11.58
C ALA A 733 3.69 -17.04 -12.28
N LEU A 734 3.74 -15.86 -11.66
CA LEU A 734 4.38 -14.67 -12.25
C LEU A 734 5.90 -14.81 -12.38
N ASN A 735 6.55 -15.54 -11.47
CA ASN A 735 7.98 -15.81 -11.53
C ASN A 735 8.39 -16.52 -12.83
N LEU A 736 7.52 -17.34 -13.41
CA LEU A 736 7.76 -18.02 -14.69
C LEU A 736 7.82 -17.01 -15.85
N SER A 737 7.01 -15.95 -15.80
CA SER A 737 7.10 -14.84 -16.75
C SER A 737 8.35 -13.99 -16.52
N ILE A 738 8.82 -13.85 -15.28
CA ILE A 738 10.11 -13.21 -14.96
C ILE A 738 11.27 -14.01 -15.54
N GLU A 739 11.25 -15.33 -15.42
CA GLU A 739 12.28 -16.21 -15.99
C GLU A 739 12.38 -16.09 -17.51
N VAL A 740 11.23 -16.09 -18.20
CA VAL A 740 11.20 -15.86 -19.66
C VAL A 740 11.78 -14.49 -20.01
N ASN A 741 11.40 -13.42 -19.30
CA ASN A 741 11.97 -12.10 -19.52
C ASN A 741 13.49 -12.06 -19.28
N ARG A 742 13.99 -12.82 -18.31
CA ARG A 742 15.43 -12.95 -18.04
C ARG A 742 16.18 -13.59 -19.21
N VAL A 743 15.63 -14.64 -19.84
CA VAL A 743 16.19 -15.24 -21.07
C VAL A 743 16.24 -14.23 -22.21
N LEU A 744 15.27 -13.33 -22.27
CA LEU A 744 15.21 -12.25 -23.25
C LEU A 744 16.06 -11.01 -22.89
N GLY A 745 16.74 -11.01 -21.73
CA GLY A 745 17.57 -9.89 -21.29
C GLY A 745 16.77 -8.70 -20.73
N HIS A 746 15.50 -8.88 -20.38
CA HIS A 746 14.65 -7.83 -19.82
C HIS A 746 14.43 -8.00 -18.32
N ARG A 747 14.26 -6.87 -17.63
CA ARG A 747 13.86 -6.76 -16.22
C ARG A 747 12.64 -5.85 -16.13
N ASN A 748 11.97 -5.85 -14.97
CA ASN A 748 10.86 -4.94 -14.67
C ASN A 748 9.72 -4.99 -15.71
N ARG A 749 9.32 -6.21 -16.09
CA ARG A 749 8.21 -6.46 -17.02
C ARG A 749 6.98 -7.10 -16.37
N VAL A 750 7.10 -7.60 -15.15
CA VAL A 750 6.02 -8.28 -14.43
C VAL A 750 5.88 -7.59 -13.08
N ALA A 751 4.76 -6.91 -12.87
CA ALA A 751 4.46 -6.23 -11.61
C ALA A 751 3.22 -6.80 -10.95
N MET A 752 3.17 -6.73 -9.61
CA MET A 752 1.95 -7.00 -8.86
C MET A 752 1.81 -6.08 -7.64
N THR A 753 0.60 -5.56 -7.45
CA THR A 753 0.11 -4.97 -6.20
C THR A 753 -0.98 -5.84 -5.61
N ASN A 754 -1.25 -5.72 -4.31
CA ASN A 754 -2.28 -6.50 -3.64
C ASN A 754 -3.15 -5.60 -2.75
N ARG A 755 -4.45 -5.85 -2.77
CA ARG A 755 -5.45 -5.32 -1.83
C ARG A 755 -6.29 -6.49 -1.30
N PRO A 756 -6.94 -6.36 -0.13
CA PRO A 756 -7.68 -7.49 0.45
C PRO A 756 -8.99 -7.79 -0.29
N ASP A 757 -9.63 -6.78 -0.85
CA ASP A 757 -10.99 -6.88 -1.37
C ASP A 757 -11.01 -7.03 -2.90
N HIS A 758 -12.02 -7.73 -3.43
CA HIS A 758 -12.17 -7.91 -4.88
C HIS A 758 -12.31 -6.56 -5.61
N ALA A 759 -13.02 -5.60 -5.02
CA ALA A 759 -13.22 -4.29 -5.61
C ALA A 759 -11.92 -3.47 -5.64
N PRO A 760 -11.56 -2.83 -6.78
CA PRO A 760 -10.57 -1.75 -6.77
C PRO A 760 -11.02 -0.57 -5.93
N ASN A 761 -10.05 0.23 -5.52
CA ASN A 761 -10.15 1.50 -4.84
C ASN A 761 -9.17 2.51 -5.46
N GLU A 762 -9.21 3.76 -4.99
CA GLU A 762 -8.38 4.87 -5.45
C GLU A 762 -6.88 4.52 -5.51
N ASP A 763 -6.30 3.98 -4.42
CA ASP A 763 -4.89 3.59 -4.35
C ASP A 763 -4.50 2.53 -5.40
N SER A 764 -5.30 1.45 -5.50
CA SER A 764 -5.03 0.38 -6.47
C SER A 764 -5.12 0.84 -7.92
N ASN A 765 -5.96 1.85 -8.17
CA ASN A 765 -6.17 2.43 -9.48
C ASN A 765 -5.05 3.42 -9.86
N GLU A 766 -4.55 4.21 -8.91
CA GLU A 766 -3.45 5.14 -9.17
C GLU A 766 -2.18 4.41 -9.66
N VAL A 767 -1.89 3.21 -9.12
CA VAL A 767 -0.79 2.38 -9.63
C VAL A 767 -1.03 1.90 -11.05
N ILE A 768 -2.27 1.57 -11.42
CA ILE A 768 -2.62 1.20 -12.80
C ILE A 768 -2.36 2.39 -13.74
N TYR A 769 -2.76 3.60 -13.35
CA TYR A 769 -2.58 4.79 -14.18
C TYR A 769 -1.10 5.14 -14.34
N SER A 770 -0.36 5.12 -13.23
CA SER A 770 1.09 5.32 -13.23
C SER A 770 1.82 4.25 -14.04
N PHE A 771 1.32 3.01 -14.07
CA PHE A 771 1.85 1.94 -14.92
C PHE A 771 1.72 2.28 -16.41
N PHE A 772 0.55 2.76 -16.85
CA PHE A 772 0.37 3.18 -18.24
C PHE A 772 1.19 4.42 -18.57
N GLN A 773 1.26 5.42 -17.68
CA GLN A 773 2.11 6.59 -17.86
C GLN A 773 3.58 6.21 -18.01
N HIS A 774 4.09 5.26 -17.21
CA HIS A 774 5.47 4.83 -17.29
C HIS A 774 5.83 4.12 -18.61
N PHE A 775 4.96 3.24 -19.11
CA PHE A 775 5.28 2.43 -20.30
C PHE A 775 4.77 2.98 -21.62
N LEU A 776 3.80 3.88 -21.60
CA LEU A 776 3.20 4.48 -22.79
C LEU A 776 3.35 6.00 -22.84
N GLY A 777 3.73 6.66 -21.74
CA GLY A 777 4.01 8.10 -21.73
C GLY A 777 5.19 8.46 -22.65
N ASP A 778 5.37 9.76 -22.87
CA ASP A 778 6.55 10.26 -23.56
C ASP A 778 7.78 10.15 -22.62
N GLU A 779 8.93 9.71 -23.16
CA GLU A 779 10.21 9.68 -22.41
C GLU A 779 10.71 11.07 -22.04
#